data_AF-A0A7K9AUD0-F1
#
_entry.id   AF-A0A7K9AUD0-F1
#
_cell.length_a   1.000
_cell.length_b   1.000
_cell.length_c   1.000
_cell.angle_alpha   90.00
_cell.angle_beta   90.00
_cell.angle_gamma   90.00
#
_symmetry.space_group_name_H-M   'P 1'
#
loop_
_entity.id
_entity.type
_entity.pdbx_description
1 polymer ?
#
loop_
_entity_poly.entity_id
_entity_poly.type
_entity_poly.pdbx_seq_one_letter_code
_entity_poly.pdbx_strand_id
1 'polypeptide(L)'
;VALLQRVAELEKVNAEFLRTKQQLEQEFNQKRAKFKELYLAKEEDLKRQNAVLQAAQDDLGQLRTQLMEAHAEMENIKAIATVSENTKQEAIDEVKRQWQEEVASLQAIMKETVRDYELQYHHRLEQERAQWNQYRENVEREIAELRRRLSEGQEEENLENEMKKAQEDAEKLRSVVMPMEKEIAALKEKLTGAEEKIKELEASKVKELNHYLEAEKSCRTDLEMYVAVLNTQKSVLQEDAEKLRKELHEVCHLLEQERQQHNQLKHTWQKANDQFLESQRLLMRDMQRMEIVLTSEQLRQVEELKKKDQEEDDQQRLSKRKEQKQKDSDDETKASCSLTHEESLTQFSNEEVHLNSTHGSVHSLDADLLLSSGESFNKADSDMFKDGLRRAQSTDSLGTSGSLQSKALGYNNKAKSAGNLDESDFGPLVGADSVSENFDTASLGSLQMPSGFMLTKDQEKAIKAMTPEQEETASLLSSVTQGVESAYVSPSGYRLVSETEWNLLQKEVQNAGNKLGRRCDMCSNYEKQLQGIQIQEAETRDQVKKLQVMLRQANDQLEKTMKDKQELEDYMKQSAEDSSNQISSLMAKCQKSENFLNELQQAFSQAKRSVQEQMAVLTQSREQVSEELVRLQKDNESLQGKHSLHVSLQQAEDFILPEATEELRELILKYREDIISVRTAADHLEEKLKAEILFLKEQIQAEQYLKENIEETLQLEIENCKEEIASISSLKAELERIKVEKEQLESSSQENLQQLESLQETKNTLEEQLKKETAAKANLEQMVFEEKNKAQRLQTELDVSEQVQRDFVKLSQTLQVQLERIRQADSLERIRAILNDTKLTDINQLPET
;
A
#
# COMPACT_ATOMS: atom_id res chain seq x y z
N VAL A 1 91.77 -31.75 55.44
CA VAL A 1 90.94 -32.69 54.64
C VAL A 1 89.52 -32.82 55.20
N ALA A 2 89.33 -33.23 56.47
CA ALA A 2 88.00 -33.39 57.07
C ALA A 2 87.10 -32.12 57.06
N LEU A 3 87.67 -30.94 57.32
CA LEU A 3 86.92 -29.67 57.25
C LEU A 3 86.47 -29.32 55.83
N LEU A 4 87.29 -29.61 54.81
CA LEU A 4 86.93 -29.35 53.41
C LEU A 4 85.82 -30.28 52.91
N GLN A 5 85.85 -31.55 53.32
CA GLN A 5 84.75 -32.48 53.04
C GLN A 5 83.45 -32.05 53.72
N ARG A 6 83.52 -31.57 54.97
CA ARG A 6 82.33 -31.08 55.67
C ARG A 6 81.75 -29.82 55.04
N VAL A 7 82.60 -28.91 54.57
CA VAL A 7 82.16 -27.71 53.82
C VAL A 7 81.49 -28.13 52.51
N ALA A 8 82.08 -29.05 51.74
CA ALA A 8 81.49 -29.54 50.50
C ALA A 8 80.15 -30.27 50.71
N GLU A 9 80.01 -31.06 51.78
CA GLU A 9 78.73 -31.67 52.18
C GLU A 9 77.68 -30.62 52.55
N LEU A 10 78.05 -29.60 53.33
CA LEU A 10 77.14 -28.51 53.70
C LEU A 10 76.75 -27.66 52.48
N GLU A 11 77.66 -27.42 51.55
CA GLU A 11 77.36 -26.74 50.28
C GLU A 11 76.40 -27.56 49.42
N LYS A 12 76.57 -28.88 49.37
CA LYS A 12 75.65 -29.78 48.66
C LYS A 12 74.26 -29.77 49.30
N VAL A 13 74.17 -29.88 50.62
CA VAL A 13 72.89 -29.83 51.36
C VAL A 13 72.23 -28.46 51.19
N ASN A 14 73.01 -27.37 51.21
CA ASN A 14 72.49 -26.02 50.98
C ASN A 14 71.98 -25.85 49.53
N ALA A 15 72.68 -26.41 48.55
CA ALA A 15 72.23 -26.41 47.16
C ALA A 15 70.96 -27.23 46.95
N GLU A 16 70.84 -28.40 47.61
CA GLU A 16 69.63 -29.22 47.61
C GLU A 16 68.47 -28.48 48.31
N PHE A 17 68.71 -27.85 49.46
CA PHE A 17 67.73 -27.03 50.16
C PHE A 17 67.25 -25.86 49.29
N LEU A 18 68.15 -25.14 48.62
CA LEU A 18 67.79 -24.07 47.68
C LEU A 18 66.94 -24.58 46.50
N ARG A 19 67.27 -25.74 45.93
CA ARG A 19 66.47 -26.37 44.87
C ARG A 19 65.07 -26.74 45.36
N THR A 20 64.95 -27.37 46.52
CA THR A 20 63.64 -27.73 47.10
C THR A 20 62.80 -26.50 47.44
N LYS A 21 63.42 -25.45 48.00
CA LYS A 21 62.77 -24.16 48.24
C LYS A 21 62.25 -23.56 46.93
N GLN A 22 63.07 -23.55 45.88
CA GLN A 22 62.67 -23.02 44.58
C GLN A 22 61.52 -23.83 43.95
N GLN A 23 61.53 -25.16 44.08
CA GLN A 23 60.43 -26.02 43.62
C GLN A 23 59.13 -25.73 44.39
N LEU A 24 59.17 -25.62 45.72
CA LEU A 24 58.00 -25.28 46.53
C LEU A 24 57.46 -23.87 46.22
N GLU A 25 58.35 -22.90 45.97
CA GLU A 25 57.96 -21.55 45.54
C GLU A 25 57.28 -21.58 44.16
N GLN A 26 57.79 -22.38 43.21
CA GLN A 26 57.17 -22.56 41.90
C GLN A 26 55.79 -23.23 42.02
N GLU A 27 55.67 -24.32 42.80
CA GLU A 27 54.39 -24.98 43.04
C GLU A 27 53.38 -24.07 43.73
N PHE A 28 53.80 -23.28 44.71
CA PHE A 28 52.95 -22.30 45.38
C PHE A 28 52.47 -21.23 44.39
N ASN A 29 53.37 -20.70 43.56
CA ASN A 29 53.02 -19.71 42.53
C ASN A 29 52.07 -20.28 41.48
N GLN A 30 52.26 -21.53 41.06
CA GLN A 30 51.34 -22.23 40.15
C GLN A 30 49.96 -22.45 40.78
N LYS A 31 49.91 -22.90 42.04
CA LYS A 31 48.63 -23.05 42.77
C LYS A 31 47.94 -21.70 42.93
N ARG A 32 48.67 -20.64 43.28
CA ARG A 32 48.13 -19.28 43.37
C ARG A 32 47.58 -18.79 42.03
N ALA A 33 48.28 -19.04 40.93
CA ALA A 33 47.82 -18.68 39.59
C ALA A 33 46.51 -19.40 39.24
N LYS A 34 46.43 -20.73 39.47
CA LYS A 34 45.20 -21.52 39.25
C LYS A 34 44.03 -21.05 40.11
N PHE A 35 44.27 -20.72 41.39
CA PHE A 35 43.22 -20.17 42.26
C PHE A 35 42.74 -18.80 41.78
N LYS A 36 43.65 -17.94 41.30
CA LYS A 36 43.29 -16.65 40.73
C LYS A 36 42.44 -16.81 39.47
N GLU A 37 42.83 -17.72 38.58
CA GLU A 37 42.09 -18.03 37.37
C GLU A 37 40.69 -18.57 37.69
N LEU A 38 40.57 -19.52 38.62
CA LEU A 38 39.28 -20.08 39.04
C LEU A 38 38.39 -19.04 39.73
N TYR A 39 38.98 -18.13 40.51
CA TYR A 39 38.24 -17.02 41.13
C TYR A 39 37.70 -16.05 40.06
N LEU A 40 38.51 -15.67 39.09
CA LEU A 40 38.09 -14.79 37.99
C LEU A 40 37.00 -15.45 37.13
N ALA A 41 37.16 -16.74 36.80
CA ALA A 41 36.13 -17.50 36.09
C ALA A 41 34.81 -17.53 36.88
N LYS A 42 34.86 -17.72 38.21
CA LYS A 42 33.67 -17.69 39.07
C LYS A 42 33.07 -16.29 39.21
N GLU A 43 33.88 -15.24 39.21
CA GLU A 43 33.41 -13.86 39.20
C GLU A 43 32.69 -13.54 37.89
N GLU A 44 33.21 -14.00 36.75
CA GLU A 44 32.55 -13.88 35.45
C GLU A 44 31.25 -14.69 35.40
N ASP A 45 31.23 -15.93 35.88
CA ASP A 45 30.01 -16.75 35.95
C ASP A 45 28.93 -16.05 36.79
N LEU A 46 29.31 -15.46 37.92
CA LEU A 46 28.38 -14.73 38.80
C LEU A 46 27.86 -13.46 38.12
N LYS A 47 28.70 -12.75 37.35
CA LYS A 47 28.26 -11.61 36.52
C LYS A 47 27.27 -12.06 35.43
N ARG A 48 27.54 -13.18 34.75
CA ARG A 48 26.62 -13.75 33.75
C ARG A 48 25.27 -14.13 34.39
N GLN A 49 25.31 -14.80 35.55
CA GLN A 49 24.09 -15.17 36.28
C GLN A 49 23.28 -13.95 36.74
N ASN A 50 23.94 -12.90 37.25
CA ASN A 50 23.27 -11.66 37.61
C ASN A 50 22.65 -10.95 36.40
N ALA A 51 23.32 -10.94 35.25
CA ALA A 51 22.77 -10.38 34.03
C ALA A 51 21.52 -11.12 33.56
N VAL A 52 21.53 -12.47 33.61
CA VAL A 52 20.35 -13.30 33.29
C VAL A 52 19.22 -13.07 34.29
N LEU A 53 19.53 -12.95 35.59
CA LEU A 53 18.52 -12.67 36.61
C LEU A 53 17.89 -11.29 36.41
N GLN A 54 18.70 -10.29 36.08
CA GLN A 54 18.22 -8.94 35.78
C GLN A 54 17.32 -8.94 34.54
N ALA A 55 17.73 -9.59 33.45
CA ALA A 55 16.92 -9.73 32.25
C ALA A 55 15.56 -10.40 32.55
N ALA A 56 15.57 -11.51 33.31
CA ALA A 56 14.33 -12.19 33.71
C ALA A 56 13.45 -11.31 34.62
N GLN A 57 14.05 -10.45 35.45
CA GLN A 57 13.32 -9.52 36.30
C GLN A 57 12.69 -8.38 35.48
N ASP A 58 13.38 -7.89 34.46
CA ASP A 58 12.88 -6.90 33.53
C ASP A 58 11.73 -7.48 32.69
N ASP A 59 11.87 -8.72 32.20
CA ASP A 59 10.82 -9.45 31.47
C ASP A 59 9.56 -9.65 32.35
N LEU A 60 9.75 -10.03 33.62
CA LEU A 60 8.63 -10.12 34.58
C LEU A 60 7.96 -8.76 34.83
N GLY A 61 8.73 -7.67 34.81
CA GLY A 61 8.20 -6.31 34.91
C GLY A 61 7.36 -5.93 33.69
N GLN A 62 7.84 -6.26 32.49
CA GLN A 62 7.11 -6.03 31.24
C GLN A 62 5.83 -6.86 31.19
N LEU A 63 5.90 -8.15 31.51
CA LEU A 63 4.72 -9.03 31.55
C LEU A 63 3.67 -8.57 32.57
N ARG A 64 4.08 -8.06 33.74
CA ARG A 64 3.16 -7.46 34.71
C ARG A 64 2.47 -6.22 34.17
N THR A 65 3.20 -5.38 33.44
CA THR A 65 2.66 -4.16 32.83
C THR A 65 1.64 -4.51 31.74
N GLN A 66 1.99 -5.44 30.85
CA GLN A 66 1.07 -5.96 29.82
C GLN A 66 -0.20 -6.57 30.44
N LEU A 67 -0.06 -7.31 31.55
CA LEU A 67 -1.21 -7.87 32.24
C LEU A 67 -2.11 -6.77 32.84
N MET A 68 -1.53 -5.71 33.40
CA MET A 68 -2.31 -4.57 33.91
C MET A 68 -3.03 -3.82 32.78
N GLU A 69 -2.38 -3.62 31.64
CA GLU A 69 -2.96 -2.99 30.45
C GLU A 69 -4.11 -3.82 29.89
N ALA A 70 -3.89 -5.12 29.67
CA ALA A 70 -4.93 -6.04 29.20
C ALA A 70 -6.13 -6.12 30.17
N HIS A 71 -5.89 -6.03 31.49
CA HIS A 71 -6.96 -5.98 32.48
C HIS A 71 -7.78 -4.69 32.37
N ALA A 72 -7.12 -3.53 32.20
CA ALA A 72 -7.79 -2.25 32.01
C ALA A 72 -8.62 -2.22 30.71
N GLU A 73 -8.08 -2.78 29.63
CA GLU A 73 -8.81 -2.93 28.36
C GLU A 73 -10.04 -3.82 28.51
N MET A 74 -9.92 -4.94 29.22
CA MET A 74 -11.06 -5.82 29.51
C MET A 74 -12.17 -5.09 30.28
N GLU A 75 -11.84 -4.30 31.31
CA GLU A 75 -12.82 -3.52 32.06
C GLU A 75 -13.48 -2.43 31.20
N ASN A 76 -12.72 -1.77 30.32
CA ASN A 76 -13.27 -0.83 29.34
C ASN A 76 -14.24 -1.51 28.36
N ILE A 77 -13.90 -2.70 27.86
CA ILE A 77 -14.77 -3.48 26.98
C ILE A 77 -16.05 -3.88 27.70
N LYS A 78 -15.98 -4.32 28.97
CA LYS A 78 -17.17 -4.63 29.78
C LYS A 78 -18.08 -3.42 29.96
N ALA A 79 -17.52 -2.24 30.23
CA ALA A 79 -18.29 -1.02 30.36
C ALA A 79 -19.02 -0.65 29.05
N ILE A 80 -18.30 -0.71 27.92
CA ILE A 80 -18.89 -0.45 26.59
C ILE A 80 -19.96 -1.47 26.23
N ALA A 81 -19.74 -2.75 26.50
CA ALA A 81 -20.72 -3.80 26.25
C ALA A 81 -22.00 -3.58 27.07
N THR A 82 -21.86 -3.20 28.34
CA THR A 82 -23.01 -2.89 29.22
C THR A 82 -23.83 -1.71 28.68
N VAL A 83 -23.16 -0.64 28.24
CA VAL A 83 -23.84 0.51 27.63
C VAL A 83 -24.52 0.10 26.32
N SER A 84 -23.84 -0.66 25.45
CA SER A 84 -24.41 -1.11 24.19
C SER A 84 -25.64 -2.01 24.39
N GLU A 85 -25.62 -2.89 25.39
CA GLU A 85 -26.76 -3.76 25.71
C GLU A 85 -27.94 -2.94 26.21
N ASN A 86 -27.70 -1.97 27.09
CA ASN A 86 -28.75 -1.06 27.56
C ASN A 86 -29.36 -0.26 26.40
N THR A 87 -28.55 0.28 25.47
CA THR A 87 -29.06 1.01 24.31
C THR A 87 -29.87 0.11 23.37
N LYS A 88 -29.47 -1.16 23.17
CA LYS A 88 -30.27 -2.13 22.39
C LYS A 88 -31.59 -2.42 23.08
N GLN A 89 -31.57 -2.62 24.40
CA GLN A 89 -32.77 -2.88 25.19
C GLN A 89 -33.75 -1.70 25.13
N GLU A 90 -33.24 -0.47 25.26
CA GLU A 90 -34.04 0.76 25.11
C GLU A 90 -34.66 0.87 23.70
N ALA A 91 -33.90 0.57 22.64
CA ALA A 91 -34.43 0.58 21.28
C ALA A 91 -35.51 -0.48 21.05
N ILE A 92 -35.33 -1.69 21.60
CA ILE A 92 -36.34 -2.75 21.56
C ILE A 92 -37.61 -2.33 22.29
N ASP A 93 -37.47 -1.74 23.48
CA ASP A 93 -38.62 -1.33 24.29
C ASP A 93 -39.36 -0.14 23.65
N GLU A 94 -38.64 0.75 22.96
CA GLU A 94 -39.23 1.82 22.16
C GLU A 94 -40.05 1.27 20.97
N VAL A 95 -39.52 0.30 20.24
CA VAL A 95 -40.28 -0.36 19.13
C VAL A 95 -41.50 -1.09 19.67
N LYS A 96 -41.38 -1.80 20.81
CA LYS A 96 -42.53 -2.45 21.46
C LYS A 96 -43.59 -1.43 21.86
N ARG A 97 -43.19 -0.29 22.41
CA ARG A 97 -44.09 0.81 22.79
C ARG A 97 -44.82 1.35 21.57
N GLN A 98 -44.10 1.64 20.48
CA GLN A 98 -44.69 2.12 19.24
C GLN A 98 -45.71 1.12 18.67
N TRP A 99 -45.38 -0.17 18.64
CA TRP A 99 -46.31 -1.21 18.19
C TRP A 99 -47.55 -1.30 19.08
N GLN A 100 -47.40 -1.22 20.40
CA GLN A 100 -48.53 -1.20 21.33
C GLN A 100 -49.43 0.03 21.11
N GLU A 101 -48.84 1.20 20.85
CA GLU A 101 -49.58 2.43 20.54
C GLU A 101 -50.31 2.35 19.20
N GLU A 102 -49.69 1.79 18.16
CA GLU A 102 -50.33 1.57 16.86
C GLU A 102 -51.51 0.59 16.98
N VAL A 103 -51.33 -0.51 17.72
CA VAL A 103 -52.43 -1.47 17.99
C VAL A 103 -53.56 -0.79 18.77
N ALA A 104 -53.25 0.00 19.79
CA ALA A 104 -54.26 0.72 20.56
C ALA A 104 -55.00 1.76 19.70
N SER A 105 -54.29 2.48 18.83
CA SER A 105 -54.83 3.45 17.88
C SER A 105 -55.77 2.76 16.87
N LEU A 106 -55.34 1.66 16.25
CA LEU A 106 -56.17 0.88 15.33
C LEU A 106 -57.42 0.32 16.01
N GLN A 107 -57.28 -0.18 17.25
CA GLN A 107 -58.42 -0.63 18.05
C GLN A 107 -59.40 0.51 18.36
N ALA A 108 -58.89 1.74 18.62
CA ALA A 108 -59.73 2.91 18.85
C ALA A 108 -60.50 3.32 17.59
N ILE A 109 -59.83 3.40 16.44
CA ILE A 109 -60.46 3.70 15.14
C ILE A 109 -61.52 2.63 14.80
N MET A 110 -61.21 1.35 15.02
CA MET A 110 -62.17 0.27 14.78
C MET A 110 -63.40 0.38 15.72
N LYS A 111 -63.19 0.73 16.99
CA LYS A 111 -64.31 0.98 17.92
C LYS A 111 -65.15 2.19 17.50
N GLU A 112 -64.52 3.26 17.02
CA GLU A 112 -65.20 4.46 16.55
C GLU A 112 -66.03 4.19 15.29
N THR A 113 -65.45 3.50 14.30
CA THR A 113 -66.18 3.12 13.08
C THR A 113 -67.39 2.22 13.38
N VAL A 114 -67.24 1.23 14.27
CA VAL A 114 -68.39 0.40 14.72
C VAL A 114 -69.46 1.27 15.37
N ARG A 115 -69.07 2.18 16.26
CA ARG A 115 -69.99 3.15 16.88
C ARG A 115 -70.72 4.02 15.87
N ASP A 116 -70.02 4.48 14.83
CA ASP A 116 -70.62 5.31 13.77
C ASP A 116 -71.63 4.50 12.94
N TYR A 117 -71.33 3.25 12.64
CA TYR A 117 -72.29 2.34 12.01
C TYR A 117 -73.53 2.11 12.88
N GLU A 118 -73.35 1.89 14.19
CA GLU A 118 -74.46 1.75 15.14
C GLU A 118 -75.32 3.02 15.17
N LEU A 119 -74.70 4.21 15.25
CA LEU A 119 -75.41 5.48 15.22
C LEU A 119 -76.17 5.70 13.91
N GLN A 120 -75.55 5.41 12.77
CA GLN A 120 -76.22 5.51 11.45
C GLN A 120 -77.40 4.55 11.35
N TYR A 121 -77.25 3.32 11.85
CA TYR A 121 -78.32 2.34 11.87
C TYR A 121 -79.49 2.78 12.77
N HIS A 122 -79.18 3.26 13.97
CA HIS A 122 -80.18 3.83 14.88
C HIS A 122 -80.91 5.01 14.26
N HIS A 123 -80.19 5.91 13.60
CA HIS A 123 -80.80 7.06 12.93
C HIS A 123 -81.76 6.63 11.81
N ARG A 124 -81.41 5.62 10.99
CA ARG A 124 -82.33 5.07 9.98
C ARG A 124 -83.59 4.46 10.60
N LEU A 125 -83.45 3.71 11.69
CA LEU A 125 -84.60 3.14 12.40
C LEU A 125 -85.51 4.22 12.99
N GLU A 126 -84.94 5.30 13.54
CA GLU A 126 -85.72 6.44 14.03
C GLU A 126 -86.45 7.17 12.90
N GLN A 127 -85.81 7.35 11.74
CA GLN A 127 -86.44 7.92 10.56
C GLN A 127 -87.63 7.05 10.09
N GLU A 128 -87.46 5.73 9.99
CA GLU A 128 -88.56 4.82 9.63
C GLU A 128 -89.70 4.90 10.66
N ARG A 129 -89.39 4.93 11.96
CA ARG A 129 -90.40 5.10 13.01
C ARG A 129 -91.15 6.42 12.89
N ALA A 130 -90.44 7.52 12.60
CA ALA A 130 -91.05 8.83 12.39
C ALA A 130 -91.97 8.84 11.16
N GLN A 131 -91.56 8.18 10.06
CA GLN A 131 -92.38 8.02 8.86
C GLN A 131 -93.66 7.21 9.17
N TRP A 132 -93.55 6.11 9.91
CA TRP A 132 -94.70 5.31 10.34
C TRP A 132 -95.63 6.07 11.29
N ASN A 133 -95.08 6.89 12.18
CA ASN A 133 -95.88 7.74 13.06
C ASN A 133 -96.60 8.83 12.27
N GLN A 134 -95.94 9.49 11.31
CA GLN A 134 -96.60 10.45 10.41
C GLN A 134 -97.70 9.80 9.59
N TYR A 135 -97.48 8.59 9.05
CA TYR A 135 -98.51 7.85 8.34
C TYR A 135 -99.71 7.56 9.25
N ARG A 136 -99.45 7.08 10.48
CA ARG A 136 -100.50 6.83 11.48
C ARG A 136 -101.28 8.10 11.82
N GLU A 137 -100.59 9.20 12.11
CA GLU A 137 -101.22 10.49 12.41
C GLU A 137 -102.04 11.01 11.22
N ASN A 138 -101.57 10.83 9.98
CA ASN A 138 -102.31 11.21 8.79
C ASN A 138 -103.61 10.41 8.67
N VAL A 139 -103.56 9.09 8.86
CA VAL A 139 -104.74 8.23 8.86
C VAL A 139 -105.68 8.58 10.02
N GLU A 140 -105.17 8.84 11.23
CA GLU A 140 -105.97 9.29 12.36
C GLU A 140 -106.63 10.66 12.10
N ARG A 141 -105.92 11.58 11.43
CA ARG A 141 -106.45 12.88 11.04
C ARG A 141 -107.51 12.74 9.95
N GLU A 142 -107.33 11.86 8.97
CA GLU A 142 -108.37 11.52 7.98
C GLU A 142 -109.59 10.90 8.65
N ILE A 143 -109.40 10.00 9.62
CA ILE A 143 -110.51 9.43 10.41
C ILE A 143 -111.20 10.54 11.22
N ALA A 144 -110.46 11.45 11.84
CA ALA A 144 -111.00 12.58 12.59
C ALA A 144 -111.74 13.56 11.69
N GLU A 145 -111.23 13.81 10.48
CA GLU A 145 -111.86 14.69 9.51
C GLU A 145 -113.10 14.06 8.87
N LEU A 146 -113.11 12.76 8.61
CA LEU A 146 -114.31 12.02 8.22
C LEU A 146 -115.37 12.05 9.34
N ARG A 147 -114.96 11.96 10.61
CA ARG A 147 -115.86 12.15 11.76
C ARG A 147 -116.37 13.59 11.87
N ARG A 148 -115.52 14.59 11.62
CA ARG A 148 -115.86 16.02 11.63
C ARG A 148 -116.80 16.38 10.48
N ARG A 149 -116.59 15.85 9.28
CA ARG A 149 -117.50 16.00 8.13
C ARG A 149 -118.83 15.30 8.36
N LEU A 150 -118.84 14.19 9.10
CA LEU A 150 -120.08 13.60 9.61
C LEU A 150 -120.78 14.48 10.66
N SER A 151 -120.07 15.37 11.37
CA SER A 151 -120.64 16.30 12.36
C SER A 151 -120.96 17.70 11.84
N GLU A 152 -120.30 18.16 10.78
CA GLU A 152 -120.45 19.48 10.15
C GLU A 152 -121.37 19.45 8.92
N GLY A 153 -122.14 18.37 8.74
CA GLY A 153 -123.29 18.35 7.83
C GLY A 153 -124.42 19.24 8.35
N GLN A 154 -124.15 20.53 8.56
CA GLN A 154 -125.14 21.57 8.84
C GLN A 154 -124.58 22.97 8.48
N GLU A 155 -125.15 23.50 7.39
CA GLU A 155 -125.38 24.92 7.04
C GLU A 155 -124.35 25.71 6.20
N GLU A 156 -124.78 25.86 4.93
CA GLU A 156 -124.91 27.07 4.10
C GLU A 156 -123.69 27.78 3.46
N GLU A 157 -123.74 27.79 2.11
CA GLU A 157 -122.88 28.50 1.16
C GLU A 157 -123.24 30.01 1.05
N ASN A 158 -122.23 30.88 0.88
CA ASN A 158 -122.39 32.13 0.12
C ASN A 158 -121.04 32.66 -0.43
N LEU A 159 -120.96 32.82 -1.76
CA LEU A 159 -119.75 33.00 -2.61
C LEU A 159 -119.00 34.35 -2.49
N GLU A 160 -119.41 35.28 -1.63
CA GLU A 160 -118.79 36.61 -1.55
C GLU A 160 -117.46 36.60 -0.75
N ASN A 161 -117.28 35.62 0.13
CA ASN A 161 -116.09 35.47 0.97
C ASN A 161 -114.86 34.89 0.24
N GLU A 162 -115.07 34.16 -0.87
CA GLU A 162 -113.97 33.50 -1.58
C GLU A 162 -113.09 34.48 -2.37
N MET A 163 -113.69 35.54 -2.92
CA MET A 163 -112.94 36.52 -3.73
C MET A 163 -111.99 37.40 -2.90
N LYS A 164 -112.38 37.79 -1.68
CA LYS A 164 -111.56 38.68 -0.84
C LYS A 164 -110.33 37.97 -0.26
N LYS A 165 -110.49 36.69 0.05
CA LYS A 165 -109.42 35.81 0.56
C LYS A 165 -108.30 35.60 -0.47
N ALA A 166 -108.66 35.45 -1.75
CA ALA A 166 -107.67 35.25 -2.81
C ALA A 166 -106.73 36.46 -3.02
N GLN A 167 -107.19 37.69 -2.73
CA GLN A 167 -106.39 38.90 -2.96
C GLN A 167 -105.39 39.17 -1.83
N GLU A 168 -105.78 38.93 -0.57
CA GLU A 168 -104.89 39.05 0.60
C GLU A 168 -103.81 37.96 0.62
N ASP A 169 -104.13 36.76 0.14
CA ASP A 169 -103.19 35.64 0.04
C ASP A 169 -102.07 35.92 -0.99
N ALA A 170 -102.37 36.62 -2.09
CA ALA A 170 -101.39 36.99 -3.12
C ALA A 170 -100.37 38.04 -2.65
N GLU A 171 -100.75 38.93 -1.72
CA GLU A 171 -99.87 40.01 -1.22
C GLU A 171 -98.92 39.51 -0.13
N LYS A 172 -99.40 38.62 0.74
CA LYS A 172 -98.55 37.91 1.73
C LYS A 172 -97.47 37.08 1.06
N LEU A 173 -97.81 36.36 -0.02
CA LEU A 173 -96.84 35.60 -0.80
C LEU A 173 -95.73 36.49 -1.36
N ARG A 174 -96.04 37.69 -1.87
CA ARG A 174 -95.01 38.63 -2.36
C ARG A 174 -94.05 39.11 -1.27
N SER A 175 -94.51 39.30 -0.03
CA SER A 175 -93.66 39.73 1.08
C SER A 175 -92.64 38.69 1.52
N VAL A 176 -92.92 37.40 1.29
CA VAL A 176 -92.03 36.27 1.62
C VAL A 176 -91.12 35.93 0.45
N VAL A 177 -91.66 35.95 -0.77
CA VAL A 177 -90.94 35.52 -1.97
C VAL A 177 -89.79 36.47 -2.32
N MET A 178 -89.97 37.80 -2.26
CA MET A 178 -88.90 38.73 -2.66
C MET A 178 -87.63 38.70 -1.79
N PRO A 179 -87.70 38.61 -0.44
CA PRO A 179 -86.53 38.38 0.39
C PRO A 179 -85.83 37.05 0.08
N MET A 180 -86.59 35.98 -0.13
CA MET A 180 -86.04 34.68 -0.52
C MET A 180 -85.34 34.75 -1.89
N GLU A 181 -85.92 35.46 -2.87
CA GLU A 181 -85.28 35.68 -4.18
C GLU A 181 -83.96 36.45 -4.07
N LYS A 182 -83.89 37.47 -3.19
CA LYS A 182 -82.64 38.21 -2.92
C LYS A 182 -81.59 37.35 -2.21
N GLU A 183 -81.99 36.53 -1.26
CA GLU A 183 -81.08 35.63 -0.55
C GLU A 183 -80.58 34.51 -1.48
N ILE A 184 -81.44 33.95 -2.32
CA ILE A 184 -81.06 33.00 -3.38
C ILE A 184 -80.06 33.65 -4.34
N ALA A 185 -80.25 34.91 -4.73
CA ALA A 185 -79.30 35.63 -5.59
C ALA A 185 -77.93 35.80 -4.90
N ALA A 186 -77.91 36.22 -3.63
CA ALA A 186 -76.67 36.38 -2.86
C ALA A 186 -75.94 35.04 -2.61
N LEU A 187 -76.69 33.95 -2.38
CA LEU A 187 -76.12 32.61 -2.24
C LEU A 187 -75.54 32.09 -3.56
N LYS A 188 -76.21 32.37 -4.69
CA LYS A 188 -75.68 32.04 -6.02
C LYS A 188 -74.38 32.78 -6.30
N GLU A 189 -74.27 34.07 -5.98
CA GLU A 189 -73.04 34.85 -6.16
C GLU A 189 -71.88 34.34 -5.29
N LYS A 190 -72.16 33.97 -4.03
CA LYS A 190 -71.16 33.33 -3.16
C LYS A 190 -70.72 31.97 -3.66
N LEU A 191 -71.65 31.17 -4.19
CA LEU A 191 -71.35 29.87 -4.79
C LEU A 191 -70.44 30.03 -6.01
N THR A 192 -70.77 30.95 -6.92
CA THR A 192 -69.92 31.23 -8.09
C THR A 192 -68.53 31.72 -7.70
N GLY A 193 -68.43 32.60 -6.69
CA GLY A 193 -67.12 33.07 -6.19
C GLY A 193 -66.30 31.97 -5.50
N ALA A 194 -66.95 31.00 -4.85
CA ALA A 194 -66.27 29.82 -4.31
C ALA A 194 -65.81 28.86 -5.42
N GLU A 195 -66.63 28.64 -6.44
CA GLU A 195 -66.28 27.84 -7.62
C GLU A 195 -65.09 28.43 -8.40
N GLU A 196 -65.02 29.75 -8.54
CA GLU A 196 -63.87 30.42 -9.17
C GLU A 196 -62.57 30.25 -8.37
N LYS A 197 -62.62 30.39 -7.04
CA LYS A 197 -61.46 30.16 -6.17
C LYS A 197 -60.98 28.71 -6.20
N ILE A 198 -61.91 27.75 -6.25
CA ILE A 198 -61.57 26.33 -6.40
C ILE A 198 -60.83 26.12 -7.73
N LYS A 199 -61.35 26.65 -8.85
CA LYS A 199 -60.68 26.55 -10.16
C LYS A 199 -59.31 27.20 -10.17
N GLU A 200 -59.14 28.33 -9.50
CA GLU A 200 -57.83 29.01 -9.40
C GLU A 200 -56.82 28.19 -8.58
N LEU A 201 -57.24 27.63 -7.44
CA LEU A 201 -56.41 26.74 -6.63
C LEU A 201 -56.05 25.45 -7.37
N GLU A 202 -57.00 24.85 -8.10
CA GLU A 202 -56.76 23.70 -8.97
C GLU A 202 -55.74 24.03 -10.06
N ALA A 203 -55.90 25.17 -10.75
CA ALA A 203 -54.96 25.61 -11.78
C ALA A 203 -53.56 25.88 -11.23
N SER A 204 -53.46 26.48 -10.03
CA SER A 204 -52.18 26.69 -9.35
C SER A 204 -51.51 25.37 -8.98
N LYS A 205 -52.29 24.43 -8.42
CA LYS A 205 -51.78 23.11 -8.02
C LYS A 205 -51.33 22.28 -9.23
N VAL A 206 -52.05 22.36 -10.35
CA VAL A 206 -51.64 21.72 -11.62
C VAL A 206 -50.34 22.30 -12.14
N LYS A 207 -50.14 23.63 -12.07
CA LYS A 207 -48.86 24.26 -12.49
C LYS A 207 -47.70 23.81 -11.60
N GLU A 208 -47.91 23.77 -10.29
CA GLU A 208 -46.89 23.32 -9.33
C GLU A 208 -46.51 21.85 -9.56
N LEU A 209 -47.48 20.96 -9.69
CA LEU A 209 -47.24 19.55 -9.99
C LEU A 209 -46.52 19.36 -11.34
N ASN A 210 -46.86 20.18 -12.34
CA ASN A 210 -46.19 20.12 -13.64
C ASN A 210 -44.72 20.59 -13.55
N HIS A 211 -44.42 21.58 -12.70
CA HIS A 211 -43.03 21.99 -12.46
C HIS A 211 -42.21 20.88 -11.80
N TYR A 212 -42.75 20.21 -10.77
CA TYR A 212 -42.10 19.07 -10.15
C TYR A 212 -41.89 17.92 -11.12
N LEU A 213 -42.90 17.61 -11.95
CA LEU A 213 -42.79 16.58 -12.98
C LEU A 213 -41.65 16.89 -13.97
N GLU A 214 -41.49 18.15 -14.38
CA GLU A 214 -40.44 18.52 -15.32
C GLU A 214 -39.04 18.48 -14.68
N ALA A 215 -38.92 18.84 -13.40
CA ALA A 215 -37.68 18.69 -12.64
C ALA A 215 -37.28 17.21 -12.47
N GLU A 216 -38.23 16.35 -12.15
CA GLU A 216 -38.04 14.89 -12.07
C GLU A 216 -37.63 14.29 -13.42
N LYS A 217 -38.26 14.72 -14.53
CA LYS A 217 -37.84 14.29 -15.88
C LYS A 217 -36.40 14.67 -16.18
N SER A 218 -35.97 15.89 -15.81
CA SER A 218 -34.58 16.33 -15.99
C SER A 218 -33.60 15.48 -15.16
N CYS A 219 -33.92 15.24 -13.89
CA CYS A 219 -33.10 14.40 -13.02
C CYS A 219 -33.01 12.97 -13.55
N ARG A 220 -34.11 12.43 -14.07
CA ARG A 220 -34.14 11.13 -14.74
C ARG A 220 -33.24 11.09 -15.97
N THR A 221 -33.26 12.11 -16.83
CA THR A 221 -32.39 12.15 -18.01
C THR A 221 -30.90 12.19 -17.62
N ASP A 222 -30.56 12.91 -16.55
CA ASP A 222 -29.19 12.95 -16.04
C ASP A 222 -28.76 11.59 -15.49
N LEU A 223 -29.64 10.91 -14.75
CA LEU A 223 -29.40 9.54 -14.28
C LEU A 223 -29.26 8.54 -15.43
N GLU A 224 -30.09 8.63 -16.47
CA GLU A 224 -29.99 7.79 -17.67
C GLU A 224 -28.64 8.02 -18.38
N MET A 225 -28.15 9.26 -18.43
CA MET A 225 -26.82 9.58 -18.95
C MET A 225 -25.70 9.01 -18.08
N TYR A 226 -25.78 9.14 -16.74
CA TYR A 226 -24.80 8.53 -15.83
C TYR A 226 -24.76 7.01 -15.99
N VAL A 227 -25.92 6.37 -16.08
CA VAL A 227 -26.02 4.91 -16.31
C VAL A 227 -25.41 4.54 -17.66
N ALA A 228 -25.63 5.33 -18.71
CA ALA A 228 -25.01 5.08 -20.02
C ALA A 228 -23.47 5.20 -19.99
N VAL A 229 -22.94 6.21 -19.28
CA VAL A 229 -21.48 6.36 -19.08
C VAL A 229 -20.92 5.19 -18.27
N LEU A 230 -21.55 4.82 -17.17
CA LEU A 230 -21.12 3.68 -16.35
C LEU A 230 -21.17 2.36 -17.13
N ASN A 231 -22.19 2.14 -17.95
CA ASN A 231 -22.26 0.97 -18.82
C ASN A 231 -21.15 0.97 -19.89
N THR A 232 -20.80 2.13 -20.43
CA THR A 232 -19.68 2.26 -21.38
C THR A 232 -18.35 1.96 -20.69
N GLN A 233 -18.12 2.53 -19.49
CA GLN A 233 -16.94 2.24 -18.68
C GLN A 233 -16.83 0.76 -18.32
N LYS A 234 -17.96 0.13 -17.94
CA LYS A 234 -18.02 -1.31 -17.69
C LYS A 234 -17.62 -2.12 -18.92
N SER A 235 -18.09 -1.76 -20.12
CA SER A 235 -17.71 -2.44 -21.36
C SER A 235 -16.21 -2.33 -21.63
N VAL A 236 -15.62 -1.14 -21.49
CA VAL A 236 -14.18 -0.93 -21.69
C VAL A 236 -13.36 -1.75 -20.70
N LEU A 237 -13.73 -1.73 -19.41
CA LEU A 237 -13.03 -2.53 -18.40
C LEU A 237 -13.18 -4.05 -18.64
N GLN A 238 -14.32 -4.49 -19.17
CA GLN A 238 -14.51 -5.89 -19.56
C GLN A 238 -13.63 -6.28 -20.75
N GLU A 239 -13.53 -5.42 -21.77
CA GLU A 239 -12.66 -5.62 -22.93
C GLU A 239 -11.18 -5.66 -22.52
N ASP A 240 -10.74 -4.76 -21.64
CA ASP A 240 -9.37 -4.75 -21.11
C ASP A 240 -9.08 -6.01 -20.29
N ALA A 241 -10.02 -6.45 -19.45
CA ALA A 241 -9.88 -7.69 -18.69
C ALA A 241 -9.86 -8.93 -19.60
N GLU A 242 -10.60 -8.94 -20.72
CA GLU A 242 -10.53 -9.99 -21.73
C GLU A 242 -9.20 -9.99 -22.48
N LYS A 243 -8.67 -8.80 -22.80
CA LYS A 243 -7.39 -8.64 -23.46
C LYS A 243 -6.24 -9.13 -22.57
N LEU A 244 -6.20 -8.69 -21.31
CA LEU A 244 -5.22 -9.16 -20.33
C LEU A 244 -5.31 -10.67 -20.10
N ARG A 245 -6.52 -11.24 -20.08
CA ARG A 245 -6.69 -12.70 -20.02
C ARG A 245 -6.07 -13.40 -21.24
N LYS A 246 -6.26 -12.89 -22.46
CA LYS A 246 -5.67 -13.46 -23.67
C LYS A 246 -4.14 -13.38 -23.65
N GLU A 247 -3.59 -12.22 -23.27
CA GLU A 247 -2.14 -12.01 -23.14
C GLU A 247 -1.54 -12.97 -22.11
N LEU A 248 -2.19 -13.16 -20.96
CA LEU A 248 -1.76 -14.14 -19.96
C LEU A 248 -1.77 -15.57 -20.50
N HIS A 249 -2.83 -15.97 -21.21
CA HIS A 249 -2.90 -17.31 -21.82
C HIS A 249 -1.78 -17.52 -22.86
N GLU A 250 -1.46 -16.50 -23.64
CA GLU A 250 -0.36 -16.55 -24.62
C GLU A 250 1.00 -16.70 -23.94
N VAL A 251 1.26 -15.94 -22.87
CA VAL A 251 2.50 -16.07 -22.06
C VAL A 251 2.60 -17.46 -21.43
N CYS A 252 1.52 -17.97 -20.84
CA CYS A 252 1.50 -19.33 -20.28
C CYS A 252 1.77 -20.40 -21.35
N HIS A 253 1.19 -20.24 -22.55
CA HIS A 253 1.43 -21.14 -23.66
C HIS A 253 2.90 -21.11 -24.12
N LEU A 254 3.49 -19.92 -24.26
CA LEU A 254 4.91 -19.77 -24.61
C LEU A 254 5.83 -20.38 -23.56
N LEU A 255 5.54 -20.18 -22.27
CA LEU A 255 6.31 -20.77 -21.18
C LEU A 255 6.26 -22.30 -21.19
N GLU A 256 5.08 -22.88 -21.43
CA GLU A 256 4.96 -24.34 -21.55
C GLU A 256 5.67 -24.86 -22.81
N GLN A 257 5.66 -24.11 -23.91
CA GLN A 257 6.41 -24.44 -25.12
C GLN A 257 7.94 -24.42 -24.85
N GLU A 258 8.46 -23.39 -24.18
CA GLU A 258 9.87 -23.31 -23.80
C GLU A 258 10.25 -24.45 -22.84
N ARG A 259 9.39 -24.75 -21.87
CA ARG A 259 9.60 -25.88 -20.94
C ARG A 259 9.66 -27.21 -21.69
N GLN A 260 8.80 -27.43 -22.68
CA GLN A 260 8.84 -28.62 -23.53
C GLN A 260 10.13 -28.69 -24.36
N GLN A 261 10.55 -27.57 -24.96
CA GLN A 261 11.81 -27.49 -25.72
C GLN A 261 13.03 -27.75 -24.83
N HIS A 262 13.07 -27.16 -23.63
CA HIS A 262 14.12 -27.42 -22.65
C HIS A 262 14.18 -28.90 -22.24
N ASN A 263 13.03 -29.54 -22.00
CA ASN A 263 12.98 -30.96 -21.68
C ASN A 263 13.45 -31.85 -22.85
N GLN A 264 13.09 -31.50 -24.09
CA GLN A 264 13.58 -32.20 -25.28
C GLN A 264 15.11 -32.05 -25.42
N LEU A 265 15.64 -30.85 -25.19
CA LEU A 265 17.08 -30.61 -25.21
C LEU A 265 17.79 -31.39 -24.11
N LYS A 266 17.27 -31.37 -22.89
CA LYS A 266 17.77 -32.16 -21.76
C LYS A 266 17.82 -33.65 -22.09
N HIS A 267 16.75 -34.20 -22.68
CA HIS A 267 16.73 -35.61 -23.07
C HIS A 267 17.73 -35.92 -24.18
N THR A 268 17.87 -35.04 -25.17
CA THR A 268 18.84 -35.19 -26.26
C THR A 268 20.28 -35.14 -25.73
N TRP A 269 20.57 -34.20 -24.83
CA TRP A 269 21.87 -34.10 -24.17
C TRP A 269 22.18 -35.32 -23.33
N GLN A 270 21.20 -35.83 -22.57
CA GLN A 270 21.35 -37.05 -21.81
C GLN A 270 21.66 -38.26 -22.70
N LYS A 271 20.94 -38.43 -23.82
CA LYS A 271 21.25 -39.48 -24.81
C LYS A 271 22.66 -39.34 -25.38
N ALA A 272 23.08 -38.11 -25.71
CA ALA A 272 24.43 -37.86 -26.22
C ALA A 272 25.51 -38.19 -25.18
N ASN A 273 25.27 -37.86 -23.91
CA ASN A 273 26.17 -38.18 -22.81
C ASN A 273 26.23 -39.71 -22.58
N ASP A 274 25.08 -40.39 -22.56
CA ASP A 274 25.02 -41.85 -22.44
C ASP A 274 25.76 -42.54 -23.61
N GLN A 275 25.61 -42.03 -24.83
CA GLN A 275 26.34 -42.51 -26.01
C GLN A 275 27.84 -42.26 -25.89
N PHE A 276 28.26 -41.10 -25.37
CA PHE A 276 29.67 -40.81 -25.13
C PHE A 276 30.27 -41.76 -24.10
N LEU A 277 29.59 -41.98 -22.97
CA LEU A 277 30.01 -42.90 -21.92
C LEU A 277 30.03 -44.36 -22.40
N GLU A 278 29.06 -44.78 -23.22
CA GLU A 278 29.09 -46.12 -23.83
C GLU A 278 30.24 -46.27 -24.82
N SER A 279 30.50 -45.26 -25.64
CA SER A 279 31.64 -45.23 -26.57
C SER A 279 32.97 -45.32 -25.81
N GLN A 280 33.11 -44.58 -24.71
CA GLN A 280 34.29 -44.65 -23.84
C GLN A 280 34.44 -46.04 -23.19
N ARG A 281 33.35 -46.63 -22.70
CA ARG A 281 33.36 -48.00 -22.14
C ARG A 281 33.74 -49.05 -23.19
N LEU A 282 33.25 -48.91 -24.42
CA LEU A 282 33.62 -49.80 -25.53
C LEU A 282 35.11 -49.65 -25.86
N LEU A 283 35.63 -48.41 -25.94
CA LEU A 283 37.05 -48.14 -26.17
C LEU A 283 37.93 -48.75 -25.06
N MET A 284 37.53 -48.64 -23.80
CA MET A 284 38.25 -49.28 -22.69
C MET A 284 38.25 -50.81 -22.82
N ARG A 285 37.14 -51.44 -23.22
CA ARG A 285 37.09 -52.88 -23.49
C ARG A 285 37.97 -53.27 -24.68
N ASP A 286 38.03 -52.46 -25.73
CA ASP A 286 38.93 -52.68 -26.87
C ASP A 286 40.39 -52.55 -26.48
N MET A 287 40.73 -51.55 -25.66
CA MET A 287 42.06 -51.40 -25.08
C MET A 287 42.46 -52.63 -24.25
N GLN A 288 41.58 -53.12 -23.38
CA GLN A 288 41.81 -54.34 -22.60
C GLN A 288 41.97 -55.58 -23.49
N ARG A 289 41.17 -55.69 -24.57
CA ARG A 289 41.34 -56.78 -25.56
C ARG A 289 42.70 -56.72 -26.24
N MET A 290 43.17 -55.53 -26.60
CA MET A 290 44.52 -55.35 -27.16
C MET A 290 45.61 -55.68 -26.13
N GLU A 291 45.43 -55.29 -24.86
CA GLU A 291 46.36 -55.62 -23.77
C GLU A 291 46.54 -57.14 -23.57
N ILE A 292 45.49 -57.95 -23.78
CA ILE A 292 45.57 -59.42 -23.65
C ILE A 292 46.43 -60.07 -24.76
N VAL A 293 46.57 -59.43 -25.92
CA VAL A 293 47.36 -59.95 -27.06
C VAL A 293 48.84 -59.54 -26.97
N LEU A 294 49.17 -58.60 -26.08
CA LEU A 294 50.56 -58.18 -25.84
C LEU A 294 51.32 -59.22 -25.02
N THR A 295 52.60 -59.41 -25.35
CA THR A 295 53.49 -60.27 -24.55
C THR A 295 53.79 -59.60 -23.19
N SER A 296 54.16 -60.40 -22.19
CA SER A 296 54.42 -59.91 -20.82
C SER A 296 55.48 -58.80 -20.75
N GLU A 297 56.46 -58.81 -21.66
CA GLU A 297 57.46 -57.73 -21.76
C GLU A 297 56.90 -56.45 -22.39
N GLN A 298 55.98 -56.58 -23.36
CA GLN A 298 55.30 -55.42 -23.97
C GLN A 298 54.31 -54.78 -23.00
N LEU A 299 53.60 -55.55 -22.17
CA LEU A 299 52.77 -55.04 -21.09
C LEU A 299 53.57 -54.24 -20.06
N ARG A 300 54.75 -54.76 -19.65
CA ARG A 300 55.65 -54.05 -18.73
C ARG A 300 56.11 -52.70 -19.27
N GLN A 301 56.43 -52.64 -20.57
CA GLN A 301 56.83 -51.39 -21.24
C GLN A 301 55.66 -50.41 -21.37
N VAL A 302 54.44 -50.88 -21.66
CA VAL A 302 53.25 -50.03 -21.70
C VAL A 302 52.91 -49.47 -20.32
N GLU A 303 53.09 -50.25 -19.25
CA GLU A 303 52.81 -49.82 -17.88
C GLU A 303 53.89 -48.86 -17.35
N GLU A 304 55.16 -49.06 -17.71
CA GLU A 304 56.23 -48.08 -17.48
C GLU A 304 55.96 -46.77 -18.24
N LEU A 305 55.48 -46.82 -19.49
CA LEU A 305 55.09 -45.63 -20.26
C LEU A 305 53.88 -44.92 -19.65
N LYS A 306 52.81 -45.64 -19.28
CA LYS A 306 51.64 -45.07 -18.59
C LYS A 306 52.05 -44.38 -17.28
N LYS A 307 52.96 -45.00 -16.52
CA LYS A 307 53.47 -44.42 -15.27
C LYS A 307 54.28 -43.15 -15.55
N LYS A 308 55.10 -43.15 -16.59
CA LYS A 308 55.88 -41.98 -17.00
C LYS A 308 54.98 -40.83 -17.46
N ASP A 309 53.96 -41.11 -18.27
CA ASP A 309 52.98 -40.12 -18.72
C ASP A 309 52.20 -39.54 -17.52
N GLN A 310 51.82 -40.38 -16.55
CA GLN A 310 51.17 -39.92 -15.31
C GLN A 310 52.07 -39.01 -14.47
N GLU A 311 53.36 -39.36 -14.36
CA GLU A 311 54.36 -38.54 -13.68
C GLU A 311 54.60 -37.20 -14.41
N GLU A 312 54.56 -37.19 -15.75
CA GLU A 312 54.66 -35.98 -16.57
C GLU A 312 53.42 -35.08 -16.42
N ASP A 313 52.21 -35.64 -16.40
CA ASP A 313 50.95 -34.91 -16.15
C ASP A 313 50.90 -34.31 -14.74
N ASP A 314 51.35 -35.05 -13.73
CA ASP A 314 51.43 -34.55 -12.36
C ASP A 314 52.49 -33.44 -12.23
N GLN A 315 53.61 -33.54 -12.95
CA GLN A 315 54.59 -32.47 -13.05
C GLN A 315 54.02 -31.23 -13.75
N GLN A 316 53.21 -31.39 -14.81
CA GLN A 316 52.53 -30.27 -15.47
C GLN A 316 51.45 -29.62 -14.59
N ARG A 317 50.74 -30.40 -13.77
CA ARG A 317 49.80 -29.85 -12.78
C ARG A 317 50.52 -29.09 -11.67
N LEU A 318 51.68 -29.60 -11.26
CA LEU A 318 52.55 -28.93 -10.30
C LEU A 318 53.20 -27.67 -10.89
N SER A 319 53.58 -27.66 -12.17
CA SER A 319 54.11 -26.46 -12.83
C SER A 319 53.01 -25.41 -13.00
N LYS A 320 51.79 -25.78 -13.42
CA LYS A 320 50.64 -24.87 -13.46
C LYS A 320 50.29 -24.30 -12.08
N ARG A 321 50.34 -25.11 -11.01
CA ARG A 321 50.17 -24.63 -9.63
C ARG A 321 51.29 -23.69 -9.18
N LYS A 322 52.52 -23.89 -9.66
CA LYS A 322 53.66 -23.01 -9.38
C LYS A 322 53.57 -21.69 -10.17
N GLU A 323 53.15 -21.73 -11.43
CA GLU A 323 52.89 -20.54 -12.25
C GLU A 323 51.74 -19.71 -11.69
N GLN A 324 50.66 -20.35 -11.20
CA GLN A 324 49.56 -19.67 -10.52
C GLN A 324 50.05 -18.95 -9.25
N LYS A 325 50.89 -19.61 -8.44
CA LYS A 325 51.49 -19.02 -7.22
C LYS A 325 52.49 -17.90 -7.50
N GLN A 326 53.14 -17.90 -8.66
CA GLN A 326 54.07 -16.85 -9.05
C GLN A 326 53.36 -15.63 -9.65
N LYS A 327 52.20 -15.84 -10.27
CA LYS A 327 51.30 -14.76 -10.68
C LYS A 327 50.70 -14.01 -9.48
N ASP A 328 50.41 -14.74 -8.40
CA ASP A 328 49.90 -14.16 -7.15
C ASP A 328 50.96 -13.31 -6.40
N SER A 329 52.26 -13.49 -6.62
CA SER A 329 53.30 -12.66 -5.97
C SER A 329 53.66 -11.39 -6.73
N ASP A 330 53.43 -11.36 -8.05
CA ASP A 330 53.74 -10.19 -8.88
C ASP A 330 52.58 -9.16 -8.90
N ASP A 331 51.35 -9.57 -8.53
CA ASP A 331 50.18 -8.67 -8.44
C ASP A 331 50.04 -7.95 -7.07
N GLU A 332 50.85 -8.28 -6.05
CA GLU A 332 50.85 -7.56 -4.75
C GLU A 332 51.46 -6.14 -4.78
N THR A 333 51.86 -5.64 -5.95
CA THR A 333 52.30 -4.23 -6.12
C THR A 333 51.33 -3.33 -6.88
N LYS A 334 50.13 -3.78 -7.26
CA LYS A 334 49.10 -2.89 -7.82
C LYS A 334 47.68 -3.37 -7.52
N ALA A 335 46.87 -2.42 -7.05
CA ALA A 335 45.42 -2.46 -6.80
C ALA A 335 45.02 -3.10 -5.46
N SER A 336 44.48 -2.35 -4.50
CA SER A 336 43.17 -1.68 -4.51
C SER A 336 41.99 -2.66 -4.55
N CYS A 337 41.35 -2.81 -3.38
CA CYS A 337 39.94 -3.09 -3.14
C CYS A 337 39.22 -4.13 -4.03
N SER A 338 38.86 -5.27 -3.45
CA SER A 338 37.50 -5.46 -2.88
C SER A 338 37.34 -6.86 -2.28
N LEU A 339 36.69 -6.87 -1.12
CA LEU A 339 36.37 -8.02 -0.30
C LEU A 339 35.21 -8.85 -0.89
N THR A 340 35.46 -10.16 -0.98
CA THR A 340 34.65 -11.31 -0.48
C THR A 340 33.13 -11.36 -0.68
N HIS A 341 32.67 -12.46 -1.29
CA HIS A 341 31.60 -13.29 -0.72
C HIS A 341 31.90 -14.77 -1.02
N GLU A 342 32.34 -15.50 0.02
CA GLU A 342 32.39 -16.97 0.04
C GLU A 342 31.01 -17.49 0.48
N GLU A 343 30.48 -18.49 -0.23
CA GLU A 343 29.57 -19.49 0.33
C GLU A 343 30.38 -20.74 0.70
N SER A 344 30.37 -21.07 1.99
CA SER A 344 31.02 -22.25 2.55
C SER A 344 30.07 -23.45 2.43
N LEU A 345 30.40 -24.41 1.56
CA LEU A 345 29.75 -25.72 1.51
C LEU A 345 30.50 -26.67 2.45
N THR A 346 29.89 -26.97 3.60
CA THR A 346 30.41 -27.91 4.59
C THR A 346 30.46 -29.34 4.05
N GLN A 347 31.67 -29.85 3.96
CA GLN A 347 32.04 -31.24 3.71
C GLN A 347 31.83 -32.06 5.00
N PHE A 348 30.82 -32.93 5.03
CA PHE A 348 30.72 -34.00 6.04
C PHE A 348 31.29 -35.30 5.49
N SER A 349 32.23 -35.85 6.26
CA SER A 349 32.98 -37.07 6.07
C SER A 349 32.14 -38.33 6.28
N ASN A 350 32.31 -39.30 5.38
CA ASN A 350 31.91 -40.70 5.53
C ASN A 350 32.63 -41.36 6.72
N GLU A 351 31.87 -42.05 7.58
CA GLU A 351 32.32 -43.26 8.28
C GLU A 351 31.34 -44.40 7.96
N GLU A 352 31.91 -45.49 7.46
CA GLU A 352 31.24 -46.73 7.08
C GLU A 352 30.77 -47.52 8.31
N VAL A 353 29.53 -48.03 8.31
CA VAL A 353 29.19 -49.37 8.85
C VAL A 353 28.02 -50.00 8.06
N HIS A 354 28.39 -50.84 7.09
CA HIS A 354 27.85 -52.18 6.80
C HIS A 354 26.43 -52.59 7.29
N LEU A 355 25.51 -52.91 6.35
CA LEU A 355 25.03 -54.27 6.02
C LEU A 355 23.70 -54.28 5.20
N ASN A 356 23.77 -54.93 4.03
CA ASN A 356 22.74 -55.78 3.35
C ASN A 356 21.42 -55.12 2.88
N SER A 357 20.83 -55.37 1.71
CA SER A 357 20.98 -56.43 0.70
C SER A 357 20.14 -56.08 -0.56
N THR A 358 20.79 -56.06 -1.72
CA THR A 358 20.37 -56.71 -2.99
C THR A 358 18.95 -56.50 -3.58
N HIS A 359 18.86 -55.61 -4.57
CA HIS A 359 18.46 -55.83 -5.98
C HIS A 359 17.30 -56.78 -6.39
N GLY A 360 16.46 -56.26 -7.31
CA GLY A 360 15.79 -56.99 -8.43
C GLY A 360 14.38 -57.50 -8.11
N SER A 361 13.28 -56.97 -8.65
CA SER A 361 12.84 -56.91 -10.06
C SER A 361 12.74 -58.28 -10.76
N VAL A 362 11.56 -58.49 -11.38
CA VAL A 362 11.04 -59.50 -12.32
C VAL A 362 10.56 -60.89 -11.85
N HIS A 363 9.52 -61.35 -12.58
CA HIS A 363 8.70 -62.59 -12.53
C HIS A 363 7.31 -62.39 -11.87
N SER A 364 6.18 -62.25 -12.59
CA SER A 364 5.56 -63.12 -13.61
C SER A 364 5.46 -64.57 -13.15
N LEU A 365 4.25 -65.00 -12.76
CA LEU A 365 3.62 -66.27 -13.08
C LEU A 365 2.16 -66.28 -12.59
N ASP A 366 1.27 -66.65 -13.51
CA ASP A 366 -0.11 -67.08 -13.30
C ASP A 366 -0.20 -68.30 -12.35
N ALA A 367 -1.32 -68.36 -11.61
CA ALA A 367 -2.15 -69.54 -11.41
C ALA A 367 -3.43 -69.05 -10.69
N ASP A 368 -4.53 -68.83 -11.41
CA ASP A 368 -5.56 -69.83 -11.69
C ASP A 368 -6.06 -70.57 -10.45
N LEU A 369 -7.32 -70.37 -10.10
CA LEU A 369 -8.41 -71.32 -10.35
C LEU A 369 -9.66 -70.78 -9.64
N LEU A 370 -10.64 -70.32 -10.42
CA LEU A 370 -11.92 -71.01 -10.68
C LEU A 370 -13.01 -70.61 -9.69
N LEU A 371 -14.25 -70.33 -10.06
CA LEU A 371 -15.09 -70.49 -11.26
C LEU A 371 -16.41 -69.79 -10.85
N SER A 372 -17.35 -69.36 -11.69
CA SER A 372 -17.55 -69.16 -13.13
C SER A 372 -18.99 -68.60 -13.17
N SER A 373 -19.28 -67.52 -13.88
CA SER A 373 -19.42 -67.47 -15.35
C SER A 373 -20.75 -68.04 -15.86
N GLY A 374 -21.23 -67.40 -16.93
CA GLY A 374 -22.24 -67.93 -17.84
C GLY A 374 -23.38 -66.94 -18.08
N GLU A 375 -23.18 -65.92 -18.91
CA GLU A 375 -23.58 -65.93 -20.34
C GLU A 375 -25.09 -65.70 -20.53
N SER A 376 -25.57 -64.55 -21.01
CA SER A 376 -25.42 -63.93 -22.34
C SER A 376 -26.28 -64.59 -23.44
N PHE A 377 -26.96 -63.73 -24.21
CA PHE A 377 -27.63 -63.95 -25.51
C PHE A 377 -29.04 -64.61 -25.60
N ASN A 378 -30.05 -63.77 -25.87
CA ASN A 378 -30.86 -63.68 -27.12
C ASN A 378 -32.25 -63.07 -26.78
N LYS A 379 -32.62 -61.82 -27.10
CA LYS A 379 -32.79 -61.11 -28.40
C LYS A 379 -34.19 -61.31 -29.03
N ALA A 380 -34.78 -60.16 -29.41
CA ALA A 380 -35.98 -59.86 -30.23
C ALA A 380 -37.34 -59.96 -29.50
N ASP A 381 -38.25 -58.97 -29.50
CA ASP A 381 -38.64 -58.00 -30.54
C ASP A 381 -38.84 -56.56 -29.96
N SER A 382 -38.28 -55.51 -30.57
CA SER A 382 -38.86 -54.63 -31.61
C SER A 382 -39.72 -53.50 -31.01
N ASP A 383 -39.12 -52.35 -30.69
CA ASP A 383 -38.88 -51.16 -31.53
C ASP A 383 -40.10 -50.26 -31.76
N MET A 384 -39.99 -49.00 -31.34
CA MET A 384 -40.16 -47.80 -32.18
C MET A 384 -39.58 -46.56 -31.48
N PHE A 385 -38.49 -46.05 -32.08
CA PHE A 385 -37.94 -44.69 -32.04
C PHE A 385 -36.93 -44.24 -30.96
N LYS A 386 -35.68 -44.66 -31.18
CA LYS A 386 -34.41 -43.88 -31.24
C LYS A 386 -34.49 -42.59 -32.11
N ASP A 387 -33.55 -41.65 -32.22
CA ASP A 387 -32.18 -41.36 -31.74
C ASP A 387 -31.89 -39.91 -32.22
N GLY A 388 -30.79 -39.30 -31.75
CA GLY A 388 -29.85 -38.71 -32.73
C GLY A 388 -29.49 -37.23 -32.59
N LEU A 389 -28.24 -37.00 -32.15
CA LEU A 389 -27.48 -35.76 -32.32
C LEU A 389 -26.91 -35.63 -33.76
N ARG A 390 -26.87 -34.37 -34.24
CA ARG A 390 -26.12 -33.77 -35.38
C ARG A 390 -26.68 -33.90 -36.81
N ARG A 391 -27.00 -32.74 -37.43
CA ARG A 391 -26.20 -32.07 -38.49
C ARG A 391 -26.96 -30.91 -39.18
N ALA A 392 -26.28 -29.78 -39.28
CA ALA A 392 -26.26 -28.73 -40.32
C ALA A 392 -27.53 -27.92 -40.73
N GLN A 393 -27.26 -26.62 -40.86
CA GLN A 393 -27.59 -25.71 -41.98
C GLN A 393 -29.06 -25.39 -42.27
N SER A 394 -29.36 -24.09 -42.11
CA SER A 394 -30.01 -23.20 -43.10
C SER A 394 -31.46 -23.53 -43.48
N THR A 395 -32.39 -22.62 -43.70
CA THR A 395 -32.48 -21.16 -43.85
C THR A 395 -33.99 -20.88 -43.93
N ASP A 396 -34.34 -19.60 -44.13
CA ASP A 396 -35.55 -19.07 -44.79
C ASP A 396 -36.53 -18.39 -43.84
N SER A 397 -37.11 -17.22 -44.14
CA SER A 397 -36.94 -16.32 -45.28
C SER A 397 -37.81 -15.09 -45.02
N LEU A 398 -37.22 -13.89 -45.13
CA LEU A 398 -37.75 -12.71 -45.81
C LEU A 398 -36.48 -11.95 -46.22
N GLY A 399 -36.11 -11.76 -47.48
CA GLY A 399 -36.90 -11.36 -48.63
C GLY A 399 -36.15 -10.20 -49.27
N THR A 400 -35.35 -10.54 -50.28
CA THR A 400 -34.40 -9.72 -51.06
C THR A 400 -34.99 -8.56 -51.85
N SER A 401 -34.18 -7.53 -52.07
CA SER A 401 -34.00 -6.73 -53.31
C SER A 401 -32.77 -5.83 -53.08
N GLY A 402 -31.76 -5.65 -53.92
CA GLY A 402 -31.48 -5.99 -55.31
C GLY A 402 -30.39 -4.99 -55.76
N SER A 403 -29.29 -5.49 -56.33
CA SER A 403 -28.14 -4.71 -56.80
C SER A 403 -28.50 -3.73 -57.92
N LEU A 404 -28.03 -2.48 -57.83
CA LEU A 404 -27.79 -1.61 -58.98
C LEU A 404 -26.48 -0.81 -58.80
N GLN A 405 -25.62 -0.91 -59.82
CA GLN A 405 -24.54 0.03 -60.12
C GLN A 405 -25.10 1.46 -60.25
N SER A 406 -24.36 2.47 -59.78
CA SER A 406 -24.00 3.70 -60.54
C SER A 406 -23.56 4.86 -59.65
N LYS A 407 -22.42 5.45 -60.01
CA LYS A 407 -22.09 6.89 -60.00
C LYS A 407 -21.92 7.62 -58.65
N ALA A 408 -20.64 7.93 -58.41
CA ALA A 408 -20.09 9.30 -58.34
C ALA A 408 -20.88 10.36 -57.57
N LEU A 409 -20.25 10.86 -56.50
CA LEU A 409 -20.05 12.26 -56.05
C LEU A 409 -19.56 12.12 -54.60
N GLY A 410 -18.28 12.32 -54.27
CA GLY A 410 -17.60 13.61 -54.34
C GLY A 410 -18.09 14.49 -53.19
N TYR A 411 -17.40 14.48 -52.04
CA TYR A 411 -16.77 15.67 -51.47
C TYR A 411 -15.97 15.31 -50.21
N ASN A 412 -14.74 15.80 -50.21
CA ASN A 412 -13.74 15.71 -49.17
C ASN A 412 -14.18 16.45 -47.90
N ASN A 413 -13.74 15.97 -46.74
CA ASN A 413 -12.82 16.74 -45.91
C ASN A 413 -11.89 15.80 -45.15
N LYS A 414 -10.61 15.90 -45.50
CA LYS A 414 -9.47 15.20 -44.91
C LYS A 414 -8.99 15.98 -43.69
N ALA A 415 -8.70 15.29 -42.61
CA ALA A 415 -7.52 15.59 -41.81
C ALA A 415 -6.78 14.27 -41.60
N LYS A 416 -5.59 14.20 -42.18
CA LYS A 416 -4.61 13.14 -41.96
C LYS A 416 -3.95 13.41 -40.60
N SER A 417 -3.73 12.37 -39.80
CA SER A 417 -2.45 12.26 -39.13
C SER A 417 -2.07 10.79 -38.99
N ALA A 418 -0.90 10.48 -39.54
CA ALA A 418 -0.23 9.20 -39.41
C ALA A 418 0.57 9.21 -38.10
N GLY A 419 0.58 8.09 -37.40
CA GLY A 419 1.41 7.86 -36.22
C GLY A 419 2.00 6.45 -36.27
N ASN A 420 2.84 6.23 -37.28
CA ASN A 420 3.96 5.29 -37.20
C ASN A 420 5.19 6.20 -37.10
N LEU A 421 6.04 6.03 -36.09
CA LEU A 421 7.50 6.08 -36.18
C LEU A 421 8.12 5.82 -34.80
N ASP A 422 8.83 4.70 -34.77
CA ASP A 422 10.08 4.38 -34.09
C ASP A 422 10.91 5.58 -33.60
N GLU A 423 11.30 5.56 -32.31
CA GLU A 423 12.28 6.49 -31.71
C GLU A 423 13.42 5.67 -31.10
N SER A 424 14.48 5.52 -31.87
CA SER A 424 15.81 5.09 -31.43
C SER A 424 16.85 5.85 -32.24
N ASP A 425 17.12 7.09 -31.87
CA ASP A 425 18.39 7.77 -32.19
C ASP A 425 18.45 9.13 -31.48
N PHE A 426 19.22 9.26 -30.39
CA PHE A 426 19.91 10.50 -30.04
C PHE A 426 20.95 10.25 -28.94
N GLY A 427 22.21 10.47 -29.29
CA GLY A 427 23.29 10.87 -28.38
C GLY A 427 24.35 11.63 -29.20
N PRO A 428 25.38 12.21 -28.58
CA PRO A 428 25.48 12.86 -27.28
C PRO A 428 25.83 14.36 -27.42
N LEU A 429 25.33 15.22 -26.53
CA LEU A 429 25.76 16.62 -26.46
C LEU A 429 26.80 16.81 -25.34
N VAL A 430 27.98 17.30 -25.70
CA VAL A 430 29.09 17.62 -24.80
C VAL A 430 29.02 19.09 -24.38
N GLY A 431 29.10 19.33 -23.07
CA GLY A 431 29.90 20.41 -22.48
C GLY A 431 29.19 21.72 -22.11
N ALA A 432 29.01 21.95 -20.80
CA ALA A 432 29.68 23.04 -20.08
C ALA A 432 29.31 23.00 -18.58
N ASP A 433 30.34 22.97 -17.75
CA ASP A 433 30.29 22.88 -16.30
C ASP A 433 29.53 24.03 -15.63
N SER A 434 28.79 23.70 -14.57
CA SER A 434 28.35 24.66 -13.55
C SER A 434 28.41 23.98 -12.19
N VAL A 435 29.45 24.34 -11.44
CA VAL A 435 29.65 23.99 -10.05
C VAL A 435 28.55 24.67 -9.22
N SER A 436 27.68 23.86 -8.62
CA SER A 436 26.74 24.28 -7.58
C SER A 436 27.12 23.56 -6.29
N GLU A 437 27.78 24.28 -5.38
CA GLU A 437 27.95 23.84 -4.00
C GLU A 437 26.63 24.02 -3.26
N ASN A 438 26.14 22.92 -2.68
CA ASN A 438 25.10 22.92 -1.66
C ASN A 438 25.66 23.56 -0.38
N PHE A 439 24.91 24.49 0.20
CA PHE A 439 25.06 24.84 1.61
C PHE A 439 23.71 24.61 2.28
N ASP A 440 23.70 23.60 3.16
CA ASP A 440 22.57 23.32 4.03
C ASP A 440 22.45 24.35 5.15
N THR A 441 21.19 24.60 5.43
CA THR A 441 20.59 25.41 6.48
C THR A 441 20.84 24.86 7.89
N ALA A 442 21.20 25.75 8.82
CA ALA A 442 20.89 25.59 10.25
C ALA A 442 20.54 26.94 10.90
N SER A 443 19.24 27.13 11.11
CA SER A 443 18.53 27.73 12.24
C SER A 443 19.23 28.73 13.20
N LEU A 444 18.81 29.99 13.06
CA LEU A 444 18.39 30.99 14.07
C LEU A 444 19.02 31.02 15.48
N GLY A 445 19.55 32.19 15.85
CA GLY A 445 19.48 32.68 17.23
C GLY A 445 20.45 33.78 17.64
N SER A 446 19.94 35.03 17.68
CA SER A 446 20.37 36.12 18.58
C SER A 446 21.55 37.05 18.18
N LEU A 447 21.16 38.23 17.67
CA LEU A 447 21.62 39.57 18.06
C LEU A 447 23.10 39.75 18.49
N GLN A 448 23.91 40.40 17.64
CA GLN A 448 24.64 41.63 17.98
C GLN A 448 25.33 42.20 16.73
N MET A 449 25.10 43.46 16.40
CA MET A 449 25.90 44.20 15.42
C MET A 449 27.33 44.46 15.97
N PRO A 450 28.37 44.35 15.13
CA PRO A 450 29.53 45.21 15.26
C PRO A 450 29.89 45.90 13.93
N SER A 451 29.47 47.16 13.86
CA SER A 451 30.36 48.30 13.61
C SER A 451 31.84 47.94 13.44
N GLY A 452 32.40 48.16 12.24
CA GLY A 452 33.83 48.14 12.00
C GLY A 452 34.25 47.68 10.62
N PHE A 453 33.93 48.44 9.57
CA PHE A 453 34.72 48.35 8.33
C PHE A 453 36.10 48.95 8.60
N MET A 454 37.11 48.10 8.79
CA MET A 454 38.51 48.50 8.75
C MET A 454 38.92 48.63 7.28
N LEU A 455 39.21 49.86 6.85
CA LEU A 455 39.81 50.13 5.54
C LEU A 455 41.19 49.46 5.47
N THR A 456 41.54 48.87 4.33
CA THR A 456 42.89 48.32 4.12
C THR A 456 43.93 49.45 4.10
N LYS A 457 45.19 49.16 4.47
CA LYS A 457 46.28 50.15 4.49
C LYS A 457 46.46 50.91 3.17
N ASP A 458 46.07 50.30 2.05
CA ASP A 458 46.12 50.91 0.73
C ASP A 458 44.91 51.84 0.47
N GLN A 459 43.74 51.55 1.05
CA GLN A 459 42.57 52.44 1.01
C GLN A 459 42.73 53.67 1.92
N GLU A 460 43.36 53.55 3.09
CA GLU A 460 43.71 54.71 3.92
C GLU A 460 44.79 55.59 3.28
N LYS A 461 45.70 55.01 2.49
CA LYS A 461 46.71 55.76 1.71
C LYS A 461 46.09 56.52 0.54
N ALA A 462 45.10 55.93 -0.13
CA ALA A 462 44.41 56.55 -1.26
C ALA A 462 43.55 57.75 -0.85
N ILE A 463 42.96 57.75 0.36
CA ILE A 463 42.11 58.85 0.85
C ILE A 463 42.96 60.02 1.40
N LYS A 464 44.21 59.78 1.82
CA LYS A 464 45.14 60.82 2.32
C LYS A 464 46.11 61.38 1.26
N ALA A 465 46.17 60.78 0.07
CA ALA A 465 47.01 61.28 -1.01
C ALA A 465 46.38 62.54 -1.62
N MET A 466 47.03 63.70 -1.42
CA MET A 466 46.72 64.94 -2.12
C MET A 466 46.83 64.68 -3.63
N THR A 467 45.86 65.17 -4.42
CA THR A 467 45.96 65.11 -5.88
C THR A 467 47.07 66.06 -6.37
N PRO A 468 47.74 65.78 -7.50
CA PRO A 468 48.82 66.63 -8.02
C PRO A 468 48.41 68.11 -8.21
N GLU A 469 47.14 68.38 -8.51
CA GLU A 469 46.58 69.74 -8.62
C GLU A 469 46.39 70.45 -7.26
N GLN A 470 46.20 69.71 -6.16
CA GLN A 470 46.14 70.26 -4.79
C GLN A 470 47.52 70.56 -4.22
N GLU A 471 48.56 69.85 -4.65
CA GLU A 471 49.97 70.11 -4.29
C GLU A 471 50.50 71.38 -4.98
N GLU A 472 50.14 71.62 -6.25
CA GLU A 472 50.52 72.84 -6.98
C GLU A 472 49.78 74.09 -6.46
N THR A 473 48.52 73.96 -6.04
CA THR A 473 47.75 75.09 -5.47
C THR A 473 48.16 75.43 -4.03
N ALA A 474 48.62 74.44 -3.24
CA ALA A 474 49.24 74.68 -1.93
C ALA A 474 50.61 75.38 -2.04
N SER A 475 51.39 75.10 -3.09
CA SER A 475 52.70 75.72 -3.35
C SER A 475 52.58 77.19 -3.83
N LEU A 476 51.52 77.52 -4.57
CA LEU A 476 51.23 78.89 -5.01
C LEU A 476 50.70 79.79 -3.87
N LEU A 477 49.96 79.23 -2.90
CA LEU A 477 49.48 79.97 -1.73
C LEU A 477 50.56 80.16 -0.64
N SER A 478 51.59 79.31 -0.62
CA SER A 478 52.79 79.47 0.21
C SER A 478 53.70 80.63 -0.23
N SER A 479 53.55 81.13 -1.46
CA SER A 479 54.40 82.21 -2.02
C SER A 479 53.82 83.61 -1.84
N VAL A 480 52.58 83.74 -1.34
CA VAL A 480 51.84 85.02 -1.27
C VAL A 480 51.77 85.59 0.16
N THR A 481 52.40 84.96 1.16
CA THR A 481 52.32 85.39 2.57
C THR A 481 53.68 85.58 3.26
N GLN A 482 54.67 86.15 2.57
CA GLN A 482 55.88 86.68 3.22
C GLN A 482 56.15 88.14 2.85
N GLY A 483 55.93 89.02 3.83
CA GLY A 483 56.70 90.25 4.02
C GLY A 483 56.26 91.50 3.28
N VAL A 484 55.19 92.15 3.76
CA VAL A 484 55.06 93.61 3.67
C VAL A 484 55.94 94.21 4.76
N GLU A 485 57.11 94.75 4.41
CA GLU A 485 57.73 95.89 5.13
C GLU A 485 58.95 96.48 4.37
N SER A 486 58.79 97.75 3.96
CA SER A 486 59.81 98.80 3.86
C SER A 486 61.11 98.57 3.05
N ALA A 487 61.21 99.21 1.88
CA ALA A 487 62.12 100.35 1.68
C ALA A 487 62.07 100.87 0.24
N TYR A 488 61.96 102.19 0.11
CA TYR A 488 62.26 102.99 -1.07
C TYR A 488 63.51 102.50 -1.84
N VAL A 489 63.34 101.82 -2.97
CA VAL A 489 64.26 101.88 -4.13
C VAL A 489 63.45 101.58 -5.40
N SER A 490 63.44 102.52 -6.34
CA SER A 490 62.83 102.36 -7.67
C SER A 490 63.39 101.13 -8.40
N PRO A 491 62.55 100.30 -9.06
CA PRO A 491 63.04 99.24 -9.92
C PRO A 491 63.76 99.84 -11.14
N SER A 492 65.09 99.79 -11.13
CA SER A 492 65.95 100.03 -12.28
C SER A 492 65.73 98.91 -13.30
N GLY A 493 64.89 99.18 -14.30
CA GLY A 493 64.62 98.22 -15.38
C GLY A 493 63.65 98.68 -16.49
N TYR A 494 63.20 99.94 -16.49
CA TYR A 494 62.37 100.46 -17.58
C TYR A 494 63.21 100.65 -18.84
N ARG A 495 63.30 99.61 -19.68
CA ARG A 495 63.61 99.78 -21.09
C ARG A 495 62.40 100.45 -21.73
N LEU A 496 62.57 101.66 -22.25
CA LEU A 496 61.57 102.30 -23.12
C LEU A 496 61.44 101.42 -24.37
N VAL A 497 60.34 100.67 -24.40
CA VAL A 497 59.93 99.83 -25.52
C VAL A 497 59.55 100.77 -26.67
N SER A 498 60.16 100.63 -27.84
CA SER A 498 59.80 101.48 -28.99
C SER A 498 58.34 101.23 -29.38
N GLU A 499 57.68 102.19 -30.03
CA GLU A 499 56.28 102.03 -30.45
C GLU A 499 56.07 100.79 -31.35
N THR A 500 57.10 100.36 -32.06
CA THR A 500 57.12 99.08 -32.80
C THR A 500 57.19 97.85 -31.90
N GLU A 501 58.03 97.84 -30.86
CA GLU A 501 58.13 96.77 -29.88
C GLU A 501 56.84 96.70 -29.01
N TRP A 502 56.21 97.84 -28.71
CA TRP A 502 54.96 97.93 -27.96
C TRP A 502 53.78 97.38 -28.78
N ASN A 503 53.71 97.72 -30.07
CA ASN A 503 52.72 97.13 -30.98
C ASN A 503 52.94 95.63 -31.18
N LEU A 504 54.20 95.15 -31.20
CA LEU A 504 54.49 93.72 -31.25
C LEU A 504 54.03 93.01 -29.97
N LEU A 505 54.34 93.59 -28.81
CA LEU A 505 53.93 93.07 -27.51
C LEU A 505 52.40 93.07 -27.37
N GLN A 506 51.72 94.12 -27.82
CA GLN A 506 50.26 94.19 -27.81
C GLN A 506 49.64 93.16 -28.76
N LYS A 507 50.27 92.90 -29.91
CA LYS A 507 49.86 91.84 -30.84
C LYS A 507 50.17 90.44 -30.30
N GLU A 508 51.25 90.27 -29.54
CA GLU A 508 51.57 89.02 -28.83
C GLU A 508 50.65 88.78 -27.64
N VAL A 509 50.28 89.80 -26.88
CA VAL A 509 49.27 89.72 -25.81
C VAL A 509 47.89 89.45 -26.40
N GLN A 510 47.52 90.07 -27.52
CA GLN A 510 46.28 89.75 -28.24
C GLN A 510 46.31 88.31 -28.79
N ASN A 511 47.45 87.85 -29.31
CA ASN A 511 47.63 86.48 -29.77
C ASN A 511 47.65 85.47 -28.62
N ALA A 512 48.22 85.82 -27.46
CA ALA A 512 48.21 85.01 -26.25
C ALA A 512 46.81 84.94 -25.65
N GLY A 513 46.07 86.05 -25.61
CA GLY A 513 44.66 86.10 -25.24
C GLY A 513 43.78 85.28 -26.18
N ASN A 514 44.05 85.31 -27.49
CA ASN A 514 43.36 84.49 -28.50
C ASN A 514 43.74 82.99 -28.43
N LYS A 515 44.89 82.63 -27.85
CA LYS A 515 45.34 81.24 -27.62
C LYS A 515 44.88 80.68 -26.27
N LEU A 516 44.81 81.52 -25.23
CA LEU A 516 44.35 81.17 -23.88
C LEU A 516 42.81 81.21 -23.73
N GLY A 517 42.11 81.95 -24.60
CA GLY A 517 40.65 82.02 -24.62
C GLY A 517 39.94 80.91 -25.42
N ARG A 518 40.71 80.02 -26.08
CA ARG A 518 40.14 78.85 -26.76
C ARG A 518 40.06 77.70 -25.78
N ARG A 519 38.86 77.14 -25.59
CA ARG A 519 38.67 75.92 -24.80
C ARG A 519 39.61 74.84 -25.36
N CYS A 520 40.42 74.25 -24.51
CA CYS A 520 41.32 73.17 -24.91
C CYS A 520 40.48 72.00 -25.43
N ASP A 521 40.62 71.66 -26.71
CA ASP A 521 39.84 70.59 -27.35
C ASP A 521 40.07 69.23 -26.67
N MET A 522 41.26 69.01 -26.10
CA MET A 522 41.55 67.82 -25.31
C MET A 522 40.79 67.82 -23.98
N CYS A 523 40.79 68.93 -23.25
CA CYS A 523 40.01 69.04 -22.01
C CYS A 523 38.51 68.91 -22.26
N SER A 524 38.00 69.50 -23.36
CA SER A 524 36.59 69.35 -23.73
C SER A 524 36.23 67.91 -24.12
N ASN A 525 37.15 67.17 -24.76
CA ASN A 525 36.95 65.75 -25.04
C ASN A 525 36.98 64.89 -23.77
N TYR A 526 37.93 65.13 -22.86
CA TYR A 526 37.95 64.42 -21.57
C TYR A 526 36.73 64.76 -20.69
N GLU A 527 36.25 66.01 -20.72
CA GLU A 527 35.02 66.41 -20.04
C GLU A 527 33.80 65.68 -20.62
N LYS A 528 33.68 65.59 -21.96
CA LYS A 528 32.62 64.80 -22.61
C LYS A 528 32.73 63.31 -22.29
N GLN A 529 33.95 62.76 -22.26
CA GLN A 529 34.18 61.36 -21.92
C GLN A 529 33.81 61.08 -20.47
N LEU A 530 34.18 61.97 -19.53
CA LEU A 530 33.82 61.87 -18.12
C LEU A 530 32.31 61.98 -17.91
N GLN A 531 31.64 62.92 -18.59
CA GLN A 531 30.18 63.03 -18.58
C GLN A 531 29.52 61.76 -19.13
N GLY A 532 30.07 61.18 -20.21
CA GLY A 532 29.62 59.89 -20.74
C GLY A 532 29.74 58.75 -19.73
N ILE A 533 30.89 58.66 -19.03
CA ILE A 533 31.11 57.66 -17.97
C ILE A 533 30.17 57.90 -16.78
N GLN A 534 29.94 59.15 -16.36
CA GLN A 534 29.02 59.49 -15.28
C GLN A 534 27.56 59.13 -15.62
N ILE A 535 27.14 59.33 -16.86
CA ILE A 535 25.80 58.91 -17.33
C ILE A 535 25.70 57.38 -17.33
N GLN A 536 26.70 56.67 -17.84
CA GLN A 536 26.75 55.20 -17.81
C GLN A 536 26.76 54.66 -16.38
N GLU A 537 27.46 55.31 -15.45
CA GLU A 537 27.47 54.96 -14.02
C GLU A 537 26.10 55.19 -13.37
N ALA A 538 25.39 56.27 -13.73
CA ALA A 538 24.03 56.51 -13.27
C ALA A 538 23.04 55.46 -13.82
N GLU A 539 23.14 55.12 -15.10
CA GLU A 539 22.29 54.11 -15.74
C GLU A 539 22.49 52.72 -15.14
N THR A 540 23.75 52.31 -14.91
CA THR A 540 24.07 51.04 -14.26
C THR A 540 23.61 51.02 -12.81
N ARG A 541 23.73 52.13 -12.07
CA ARG A 541 23.19 52.25 -10.70
C ARG A 541 21.67 52.08 -10.67
N ASP A 542 20.94 52.65 -11.63
CA ASP A 542 19.49 52.49 -11.72
C ASP A 542 19.08 51.08 -12.17
N GLN A 543 19.85 50.43 -13.02
CA GLN A 543 19.67 49.01 -13.36
C GLN A 543 19.86 48.12 -12.12
N VAL A 544 20.90 48.35 -11.32
CA VAL A 544 21.14 47.63 -10.06
C VAL A 544 19.99 47.84 -9.08
N LYS A 545 19.48 49.07 -8.93
CA LYS A 545 18.31 49.32 -8.06
C LYS A 545 17.07 48.56 -8.54
N LYS A 546 16.79 48.54 -9.85
CA LYS A 546 15.67 47.77 -10.42
C LYS A 546 15.83 46.28 -10.14
N LEU A 547 17.02 45.73 -10.36
CA LEU A 547 17.32 44.33 -10.06
C LEU A 547 17.18 44.03 -8.56
N GLN A 548 17.63 44.91 -7.67
CA GLN A 548 17.45 44.75 -6.22
C GLN A 548 15.98 44.74 -5.81
N VAL A 549 15.14 45.60 -6.41
CA VAL A 549 13.70 45.61 -6.13
C VAL A 549 13.04 44.32 -6.63
N MET A 550 13.36 43.88 -7.86
CA MET A 550 12.83 42.62 -8.39
C MET A 550 13.28 41.42 -7.57
N LEU A 551 14.54 41.39 -7.12
CA LEU A 551 15.07 40.33 -6.26
C LEU A 551 14.33 40.29 -4.92
N ARG A 552 14.08 41.44 -4.28
CA ARG A 552 13.29 41.51 -3.04
C ARG A 552 11.87 41.01 -3.26
N GLN A 553 11.19 41.45 -4.32
CA GLN A 553 9.84 40.97 -4.65
C GLN A 553 9.79 39.47 -4.90
N ALA A 554 10.78 38.92 -5.61
CA ALA A 554 10.89 37.48 -5.84
C ALA A 554 11.14 36.72 -4.53
N ASN A 555 11.95 37.27 -3.63
CA ASN A 555 12.24 36.66 -2.34
C ASN A 555 11.02 36.67 -1.40
N ASP A 556 10.29 37.79 -1.33
CA ASP A 556 9.05 37.91 -0.56
C ASP A 556 7.98 36.94 -1.10
N GLN A 557 7.90 36.80 -2.43
CA GLN A 557 7.00 35.85 -3.07
C GLN A 557 7.41 34.40 -2.76
N LEU A 558 8.71 34.09 -2.77
CA LEU A 558 9.22 32.77 -2.41
C LEU A 558 8.89 32.44 -0.95
N GLU A 559 9.15 33.35 -0.01
CA GLU A 559 8.84 33.17 1.41
C GLU A 559 7.34 32.92 1.64
N LYS A 560 6.48 33.69 0.95
CA LYS A 560 5.04 33.44 0.98
C LYS A 560 4.69 32.04 0.46
N THR A 561 5.22 31.64 -0.70
CA THR A 561 4.93 30.31 -1.25
C THR A 561 5.45 29.17 -0.40
N MET A 562 6.61 29.33 0.26
CA MET A 562 7.12 28.35 1.20
C MET A 562 6.22 28.22 2.42
N LYS A 563 5.71 29.34 2.93
CA LYS A 563 4.77 29.35 4.05
C LYS A 563 3.44 28.70 3.68
N ASP A 564 2.85 29.09 2.54
CA ASP A 564 1.60 28.50 2.05
C ASP A 564 1.76 26.98 1.80
N LYS A 565 2.92 26.55 1.29
CA LYS A 565 3.26 25.13 1.13
C LYS A 565 3.33 24.41 2.48
N GLN A 566 4.02 24.98 3.47
CA GLN A 566 4.12 24.38 4.81
C GLN A 566 2.73 24.25 5.46
N GLU A 567 1.90 25.29 5.38
CA GLU A 567 0.54 25.27 5.92
C GLU A 567 -0.33 24.18 5.26
N LEU A 568 -0.17 23.98 3.94
CA LEU A 568 -0.85 22.89 3.22
C LEU A 568 -0.32 21.50 3.60
N GLU A 569 0.99 21.34 3.77
CA GLU A 569 1.60 20.08 4.22
C GLU A 569 1.13 19.71 5.63
N ASP A 570 1.09 20.68 6.54
CA ASP A 570 0.60 20.49 7.91
C ASP A 570 -0.90 20.13 7.92
N TYR A 571 -1.70 20.81 7.10
CA TYR A 571 -3.13 20.50 6.96
C TYR A 571 -3.35 19.08 6.39
N MET A 572 -2.62 18.70 5.34
CA MET A 572 -2.70 17.37 4.75
C MET A 572 -2.28 16.29 5.74
N LYS A 573 -1.23 16.54 6.52
CA LYS A 573 -0.78 15.64 7.58
C LYS A 573 -1.84 15.47 8.67
N GLN A 574 -2.39 16.57 9.19
CA GLN A 574 -3.46 16.53 10.20
C GLN A 574 -4.69 15.80 9.66
N SER A 575 -5.12 16.11 8.43
CA SER A 575 -6.27 15.46 7.80
C SER A 575 -6.06 13.96 7.58
N ALA A 576 -4.83 13.53 7.25
CA ALA A 576 -4.49 12.13 7.08
C ALA A 576 -4.48 11.39 8.43
N GLU A 577 -3.93 12.01 9.49
CA GLU A 577 -3.94 11.47 10.86
C GLU A 577 -5.38 11.35 11.39
N ASP A 578 -6.21 12.38 11.23
CA ASP A 578 -7.62 12.36 11.65
C ASP A 578 -8.42 11.29 10.90
N SER A 579 -8.21 11.16 9.58
CA SER A 579 -8.85 10.13 8.78
C SER A 579 -8.40 8.74 9.19
N SER A 580 -7.11 8.54 9.45
CA SER A 580 -6.55 7.27 9.93
C SER A 580 -7.11 6.87 11.30
N ASN A 581 -7.24 7.83 12.21
CA ASN A 581 -7.83 7.63 13.54
C ASN A 581 -9.33 7.27 13.44
N GLN A 582 -10.07 7.94 12.56
CA GLN A 582 -11.49 7.62 12.31
C GLN A 582 -11.65 6.23 11.70
N ILE A 583 -10.83 5.89 10.70
CA ILE A 583 -10.84 4.56 10.06
C ILE A 583 -10.52 3.48 11.09
N SER A 584 -9.51 3.68 11.94
CA SER A 584 -9.13 2.73 12.99
C SER A 584 -10.26 2.53 14.01
N SER A 585 -10.92 3.62 14.42
CA SER A 585 -12.10 3.57 15.32
C SER A 585 -13.27 2.82 14.69
N LEU A 586 -13.56 3.07 13.40
CA LEU A 586 -14.62 2.38 12.66
C LEU A 586 -14.29 0.90 12.48
N MET A 587 -13.05 0.55 12.13
CA MET A 587 -12.61 -0.85 12.03
C MET A 587 -12.76 -1.58 13.36
N ALA A 588 -12.35 -0.97 14.48
CA ALA A 588 -12.53 -1.56 15.81
C ALA A 588 -14.02 -1.77 16.16
N LYS A 589 -14.91 -0.85 15.75
CA LYS A 589 -16.36 -1.01 15.92
C LYS A 589 -16.92 -2.12 15.03
N CYS A 590 -16.49 -2.21 13.77
CA CYS A 590 -16.89 -3.29 12.86
C CYS A 590 -16.49 -4.65 13.43
N GLN A 591 -15.23 -4.80 13.87
CA GLN A 591 -14.74 -6.04 14.45
C GLN A 591 -15.51 -6.44 15.72
N LYS A 592 -15.82 -5.48 16.60
CA LYS A 592 -16.68 -5.73 17.78
C LYS A 592 -18.08 -6.16 17.38
N SER A 593 -18.66 -5.55 16.35
CA SER A 593 -19.99 -5.90 15.86
C SER A 593 -20.03 -7.28 15.21
N GLU A 594 -18.99 -7.67 14.47
CA GLU A 594 -18.84 -9.01 13.88
C GLU A 594 -18.73 -10.08 14.96
N ASN A 595 -17.89 -9.85 15.98
CA ASN A 595 -17.77 -10.76 17.11
C ASN A 595 -19.10 -10.93 17.84
N PHE A 596 -19.83 -9.84 18.09
CA PHE A 596 -21.15 -9.88 18.71
C PHE A 596 -22.17 -10.65 17.86
N LEU A 597 -22.16 -10.46 16.53
CA LEU A 597 -23.03 -11.21 15.62
C LEU A 597 -22.73 -12.71 15.64
N ASN A 598 -21.45 -13.09 15.69
CA ASN A 598 -21.03 -14.48 15.80
C ASN A 598 -21.51 -15.11 17.12
N GLU A 599 -21.37 -14.41 18.24
CA GLU A 599 -21.89 -14.84 19.54
C GLU A 599 -23.42 -15.01 19.51
N LEU A 600 -24.14 -14.04 18.93
CA LEU A 600 -25.60 -14.11 18.81
C LEU A 600 -26.05 -15.28 17.91
N GLN A 601 -25.33 -15.53 16.81
CA GLN A 601 -25.60 -16.67 15.93
C GLN A 601 -25.37 -18.00 16.65
N GLN A 602 -24.34 -18.10 17.49
CA GLN A 602 -24.06 -19.29 18.29
C GLN A 602 -25.15 -19.50 19.36
N ALA A 603 -25.53 -18.45 20.07
CA ALA A 603 -26.61 -18.48 21.06
C ALA A 603 -27.96 -18.87 20.43
N PHE A 604 -28.29 -18.30 19.27
CA PHE A 604 -29.50 -18.66 18.52
C PHE A 604 -29.47 -20.13 18.09
N SER A 605 -28.34 -20.62 17.58
CA SER A 605 -28.18 -22.03 17.20
C SER A 605 -28.34 -22.98 18.38
N GLN A 606 -27.86 -22.58 19.57
CA GLN A 606 -28.06 -23.33 20.80
C GLN A 606 -29.51 -23.30 21.27
N ALA A 607 -30.17 -22.15 21.25
CA ALA A 607 -31.58 -22.03 21.59
C ALA A 607 -32.46 -22.87 20.65
N LYS A 608 -32.18 -22.84 19.33
CA LYS A 608 -32.85 -23.67 18.33
C LYS A 608 -32.70 -25.16 18.65
N ARG A 609 -31.48 -25.62 18.95
CA ARG A 609 -31.25 -27.03 19.34
C ARG A 609 -32.03 -27.40 20.60
N SER A 610 -32.02 -26.54 21.62
CA SER A 610 -32.77 -26.80 22.86
C SER A 610 -34.28 -26.90 22.62
N VAL A 611 -34.86 -26.03 21.78
CA VAL A 611 -36.28 -26.09 21.42
C VAL A 611 -36.59 -27.35 20.60
N GLN A 612 -35.70 -27.76 19.69
CA GLN A 612 -35.85 -29.00 18.92
C GLN A 612 -35.82 -30.24 19.82
N GLU A 613 -34.93 -30.28 20.80
CA GLU A 613 -34.89 -31.35 21.81
C GLU A 613 -36.18 -31.40 22.63
N GLN A 614 -36.68 -30.25 23.11
CA GLN A 614 -37.96 -30.18 23.81
C GLN A 614 -39.14 -30.64 22.95
N MET A 615 -39.17 -30.25 21.67
CA MET A 615 -40.16 -30.71 20.70
C MET A 615 -40.10 -32.23 20.48
N ALA A 616 -38.91 -32.81 20.40
CA ALA A 616 -38.73 -34.25 20.25
C ALA A 616 -39.28 -35.01 21.46
N VAL A 617 -38.99 -34.55 22.68
CA VAL A 617 -39.54 -35.13 23.92
C VAL A 617 -41.06 -35.03 23.96
N LEU A 618 -41.63 -33.87 23.62
CA LEU A 618 -43.08 -33.70 23.58
C LEU A 618 -43.74 -34.60 22.54
N THR A 619 -43.14 -34.71 21.35
CA THR A 619 -43.65 -35.57 20.27
C THR A 619 -43.65 -37.03 20.70
N GLN A 620 -42.55 -37.50 21.29
CA GLN A 620 -42.44 -38.87 21.82
C GLN A 620 -43.47 -39.12 22.93
N SER A 621 -43.64 -38.18 23.86
CA SER A 621 -44.64 -38.32 24.93
C SER A 621 -46.07 -38.35 24.40
N ARG A 622 -46.38 -37.56 23.36
CA ARG A 622 -47.68 -37.56 22.70
C ARG A 622 -47.94 -38.88 21.99
N GLU A 623 -46.94 -39.41 21.29
CA GLU A 623 -47.03 -40.71 20.61
C GLU A 623 -47.28 -41.84 21.61
N GLN A 624 -46.55 -41.88 22.73
CA GLN A 624 -46.77 -42.86 23.80
C GLN A 624 -48.20 -42.78 24.36
N VAL A 625 -48.71 -41.57 24.63
CA VAL A 625 -50.08 -41.39 25.12
C VAL A 625 -51.10 -41.82 24.06
N SER A 626 -50.86 -41.51 22.79
CA SER A 626 -51.73 -41.92 21.69
C SER A 626 -51.77 -43.43 21.52
N GLU A 627 -50.62 -44.11 21.61
CA GLU A 627 -50.52 -45.57 21.55
C GLU A 627 -51.30 -46.22 22.70
N GLU A 628 -51.16 -45.71 23.93
CA GLU A 628 -51.93 -46.18 25.08
C GLU A 628 -53.43 -45.93 24.92
N LEU A 629 -53.82 -44.79 24.37
CA LEU A 629 -55.23 -44.48 24.11
C LEU A 629 -55.82 -45.43 23.07
N VAL A 630 -55.12 -45.66 21.96
CA VAL A 630 -55.52 -46.63 20.92
C VAL A 630 -55.61 -48.05 21.49
N ARG A 631 -54.64 -48.44 22.32
CA ARG A 631 -54.65 -49.76 23.00
C ARG A 631 -55.89 -49.91 23.87
N LEU A 632 -56.17 -48.93 24.73
CA LEU A 632 -57.34 -48.93 25.61
C LEU A 632 -58.65 -48.89 24.81
N GLN A 633 -58.70 -48.15 23.71
CA GLN A 633 -59.87 -48.05 22.85
C GLN A 633 -60.17 -49.38 22.17
N LYS A 634 -59.14 -50.06 21.64
CA LYS A 634 -59.25 -51.41 21.07
C LYS A 634 -59.70 -52.44 22.11
N ASP A 635 -59.16 -52.37 23.33
CA ASP A 635 -59.56 -53.25 24.43
C ASP A 635 -61.03 -53.01 24.80
N ASN A 636 -61.48 -51.75 24.85
CA ASN A 636 -62.86 -51.39 25.18
C ASN A 636 -63.84 -51.81 24.07
N GLU A 637 -63.51 -51.58 22.80
CA GLU A 637 -64.29 -52.07 21.65
C GLU A 637 -64.34 -53.59 21.63
N SER A 638 -63.23 -54.28 21.94
CA SER A 638 -63.21 -55.74 22.06
C SER A 638 -64.12 -56.24 23.19
N LEU A 639 -64.07 -55.59 24.36
CA LEU A 639 -64.90 -55.94 25.50
C LEU A 639 -66.38 -55.64 25.26
N GLN A 640 -66.71 -54.48 24.67
CA GLN A 640 -68.08 -54.14 24.28
C GLN A 640 -68.59 -55.07 23.20
N GLY A 641 -67.79 -55.38 22.18
CA GLY A 641 -68.12 -56.34 21.14
C GLY A 641 -68.39 -57.73 21.71
N LYS A 642 -67.51 -58.23 22.59
CA LYS A 642 -67.70 -59.51 23.30
C LYS A 642 -68.95 -59.50 24.18
N HIS A 643 -69.19 -58.42 24.93
CA HIS A 643 -70.36 -58.29 25.78
C HIS A 643 -71.66 -58.23 24.98
N SER A 644 -71.70 -57.42 23.92
CA SER A 644 -72.84 -57.33 22.99
C SER A 644 -73.12 -58.67 22.31
N LEU A 645 -72.07 -59.37 21.88
CA LEU A 645 -72.20 -60.71 21.28
C LEU A 645 -72.75 -61.71 22.30
N HIS A 646 -72.23 -61.72 23.54
CA HIS A 646 -72.73 -62.60 24.59
C HIS A 646 -74.19 -62.31 24.97
N VAL A 647 -74.57 -61.03 25.09
CA VAL A 647 -75.96 -60.64 25.37
C VAL A 647 -76.88 -61.02 24.21
N SER A 648 -76.46 -60.81 22.97
CA SER A 648 -77.26 -61.15 21.79
C SER A 648 -77.39 -62.67 21.61
N LEU A 649 -76.34 -63.46 21.87
CA LEU A 649 -76.40 -64.92 21.86
C LEU A 649 -77.32 -65.43 22.97
N GLN A 650 -77.23 -64.87 24.18
CA GLN A 650 -78.09 -65.23 25.31
C GLN A 650 -79.57 -64.89 25.07
N GLN A 651 -79.87 -63.86 24.28
CA GLN A 651 -81.24 -63.49 23.90
C GLN A 651 -81.75 -64.26 22.66
N ALA A 652 -80.86 -64.68 21.76
CA ALA A 652 -81.21 -65.43 20.56
C ALA A 652 -81.33 -66.95 20.82
N GLU A 653 -80.63 -67.47 21.84
CA GLU A 653 -80.81 -68.83 22.32
C GLU A 653 -82.04 -68.90 23.23
N ASP A 654 -83.22 -69.10 22.62
CA ASP A 654 -84.30 -69.81 23.30
C ASP A 654 -83.88 -71.28 23.43
N PHE A 655 -83.01 -71.57 24.40
CA PHE A 655 -82.53 -72.92 24.68
C PHE A 655 -83.69 -73.76 25.22
N ILE A 656 -84.36 -74.46 24.32
CA ILE A 656 -85.32 -75.51 24.66
C ILE A 656 -84.52 -76.81 24.80
N LEU A 657 -84.50 -77.36 26.01
CA LEU A 657 -83.81 -78.61 26.31
C LEU A 657 -84.45 -79.77 25.51
N PRO A 658 -83.74 -80.45 24.61
CA PRO A 658 -84.33 -81.49 23.77
C PRO A 658 -84.79 -82.67 24.63
N GLU A 659 -86.07 -83.00 24.59
CA GLU A 659 -86.65 -84.09 25.39
C GLU A 659 -86.58 -85.46 24.67
N ALA A 660 -86.21 -85.48 23.37
CA ALA A 660 -86.11 -86.68 22.53
C ALA A 660 -84.69 -86.91 21.96
N THR A 661 -84.28 -88.18 21.85
CA THR A 661 -82.95 -88.58 21.37
C THR A 661 -82.68 -88.28 19.90
N GLU A 662 -83.70 -88.28 19.04
CA GLU A 662 -83.56 -87.91 17.62
C GLU A 662 -83.24 -86.40 17.45
N GLU A 663 -83.93 -85.53 18.18
CA GLU A 663 -83.72 -84.07 18.13
C GLU A 663 -82.31 -83.68 18.57
N LEU A 664 -81.76 -84.37 19.57
CA LEU A 664 -80.37 -84.19 20.00
C LEU A 664 -79.36 -84.58 18.90
N ARG A 665 -79.63 -85.64 18.13
CA ARG A 665 -78.73 -86.08 17.04
C ARG A 665 -78.72 -85.10 15.88
N GLU A 666 -79.87 -84.55 15.51
CA GLU A 666 -79.97 -83.51 14.48
C GLU A 666 -79.26 -82.22 14.90
N LEU A 667 -79.42 -81.81 16.15
CA LEU A 667 -78.72 -80.63 16.69
C LEU A 667 -77.20 -80.80 16.67
N ILE A 668 -76.69 -81.99 17.04
CA ILE A 668 -75.24 -82.28 16.97
C ILE A 668 -74.73 -82.27 15.53
N LEU A 669 -75.49 -82.80 14.57
CA LEU A 669 -75.13 -82.77 13.16
C LEU A 669 -75.07 -81.34 12.63
N LYS A 670 -76.07 -80.53 12.97
CA LYS A 670 -76.12 -79.11 12.59
C LYS A 670 -74.94 -78.32 13.16
N TYR A 671 -74.62 -78.51 14.45
CA TYR A 671 -73.41 -77.90 15.03
C TYR A 671 -72.12 -78.36 14.35
N ARG A 672 -72.00 -79.63 13.94
CA ARG A 672 -70.84 -80.10 13.17
C ARG A 672 -70.74 -79.41 11.81
N GLU A 673 -71.85 -79.25 11.12
CA GLU A 673 -71.91 -78.57 9.82
C GLU A 673 -71.57 -77.08 9.95
N ASP A 674 -72.10 -76.40 10.97
CA ASP A 674 -71.80 -75.01 11.29
C ASP A 674 -70.32 -74.81 11.67
N ILE A 675 -69.74 -75.72 12.46
CA ILE A 675 -68.30 -75.70 12.80
C ILE A 675 -67.43 -75.85 11.53
N ILE A 676 -67.82 -76.73 10.60
CA ILE A 676 -67.11 -76.91 9.32
C ILE A 676 -67.21 -75.65 8.46
N SER A 677 -68.40 -75.06 8.35
CA SER A 677 -68.65 -73.81 7.62
C SER A 677 -67.80 -72.66 8.15
N VAL A 678 -67.81 -72.45 9.47
CA VAL A 678 -67.04 -71.38 10.13
C VAL A 678 -65.54 -71.60 9.96
N ARG A 679 -65.05 -72.84 10.09
CA ARG A 679 -63.64 -73.16 9.83
C ARG A 679 -63.23 -72.85 8.39
N THR A 680 -64.04 -73.24 7.42
CA THR A 680 -63.74 -73.00 6.00
C THR A 680 -63.70 -71.51 5.66
N ALA A 681 -64.62 -70.72 6.22
CA ALA A 681 -64.61 -69.27 6.06
C ALA A 681 -63.39 -68.61 6.75
N ALA A 682 -63.00 -69.11 7.93
CA ALA A 682 -61.81 -68.66 8.63
C ALA A 682 -60.51 -68.95 7.85
N ASP A 683 -60.39 -70.15 7.28
CA ASP A 683 -59.24 -70.54 6.47
C ASP A 683 -59.09 -69.63 5.23
N HIS A 684 -60.18 -69.33 4.53
CA HIS A 684 -60.16 -68.39 3.38
C HIS A 684 -59.81 -66.95 3.77
N LEU A 685 -60.26 -66.49 4.94
CA LEU A 685 -59.88 -65.17 5.45
C LEU A 685 -58.38 -65.15 5.81
N GLU A 686 -57.89 -66.20 6.43
CA GLU A 686 -56.47 -66.35 6.80
C GLU A 686 -55.58 -66.35 5.54
N GLU A 687 -55.98 -67.03 4.47
CA GLU A 687 -55.27 -66.99 3.18
C GLU A 687 -55.23 -65.60 2.56
N LYS A 688 -56.34 -64.84 2.60
CA LYS A 688 -56.37 -63.45 2.11
C LYS A 688 -55.43 -62.55 2.91
N LEU A 689 -55.46 -62.65 4.23
CA LEU A 689 -54.58 -61.87 5.11
C LEU A 689 -53.11 -62.24 4.88
N LYS A 690 -52.78 -63.52 4.65
CA LYS A 690 -51.42 -63.94 4.30
C LYS A 690 -50.95 -63.32 2.98
N ALA A 691 -51.81 -63.27 1.96
CA ALA A 691 -51.48 -62.64 0.68
C ALA A 691 -51.27 -61.13 0.82
N GLU A 692 -52.10 -60.44 1.60
CA GLU A 692 -51.96 -59.00 1.87
C GLU A 692 -50.67 -58.69 2.66
N ILE A 693 -50.34 -59.53 3.66
CA ILE A 693 -49.07 -59.41 4.40
C ILE A 693 -47.85 -59.58 3.47
N LEU A 694 -47.91 -60.51 2.51
CA LEU A 694 -46.82 -60.70 1.54
C LEU A 694 -46.68 -59.49 0.61
N PHE A 695 -47.78 -58.96 0.10
CA PHE A 695 -47.78 -57.77 -0.75
C PHE A 695 -47.20 -56.54 -0.02
N LEU A 696 -47.64 -56.31 1.22
CA LEU A 696 -47.11 -55.20 2.04
C LEU A 696 -45.62 -55.40 2.36
N LYS A 697 -45.16 -56.64 2.55
CA LYS A 697 -43.72 -56.92 2.73
C LYS A 697 -42.90 -56.62 1.48
N GLU A 698 -43.39 -56.98 0.30
CA GLU A 698 -42.72 -56.66 -0.96
C GLU A 698 -42.68 -55.14 -1.20
N GLN A 699 -43.78 -54.43 -0.88
CA GLN A 699 -43.82 -52.97 -0.97
C GLN A 699 -42.82 -52.31 -0.01
N ILE A 700 -42.77 -52.74 1.26
CA ILE A 700 -41.81 -52.23 2.24
C ILE A 700 -40.38 -52.51 1.79
N GLN A 701 -40.08 -53.70 1.25
CA GLN A 701 -38.74 -54.02 0.73
C GLN A 701 -38.35 -53.12 -0.45
N ALA A 702 -39.28 -52.84 -1.37
CA ALA A 702 -39.02 -51.93 -2.48
C ALA A 702 -38.78 -50.49 -2.01
N GLU A 703 -39.58 -49.99 -1.06
CA GLU A 703 -39.38 -48.67 -0.45
C GLU A 703 -38.05 -48.59 0.32
N GLN A 704 -37.64 -49.69 0.97
CA GLN A 704 -36.40 -49.76 1.71
C GLN A 704 -35.17 -49.78 0.79
N TYR A 705 -35.23 -50.48 -0.34
CA TYR A 705 -34.19 -50.42 -1.36
C TYR A 705 -34.04 -49.01 -1.96
N LEU A 706 -35.16 -48.35 -2.25
CA LEU A 706 -35.14 -46.97 -2.74
C LEU A 706 -34.54 -46.00 -1.70
N LYS A 707 -34.90 -46.19 -0.42
CA LYS A 707 -34.34 -45.42 0.69
C LYS A 707 -32.83 -45.62 0.80
N GLU A 708 -32.35 -46.86 0.79
CA GLU A 708 -30.91 -47.19 0.84
C GLU A 708 -30.15 -46.54 -0.31
N ASN A 709 -30.67 -46.60 -1.54
CA ASN A 709 -30.04 -45.98 -2.71
C ASN A 709 -29.96 -44.44 -2.59
N ILE A 710 -30.98 -43.80 -2.00
CA ILE A 710 -30.94 -42.35 -1.72
C ILE A 710 -29.93 -42.05 -0.61
N GLU A 711 -29.89 -42.86 0.45
CA GLU A 711 -28.91 -42.70 1.54
C GLU A 711 -27.46 -42.86 1.02
N GLU A 712 -27.20 -43.83 0.15
CA GLU A 712 -25.89 -44.00 -0.50
C GLU A 712 -25.51 -42.79 -1.36
N THR A 713 -26.47 -42.23 -2.12
CA THR A 713 -26.23 -41.02 -2.93
C THR A 713 -25.90 -39.82 -2.05
N LEU A 714 -26.67 -39.59 -0.99
CA LEU A 714 -26.40 -38.51 -0.02
C LEU A 714 -25.07 -38.71 0.70
N GLN A 715 -24.69 -39.96 0.99
CA GLN A 715 -23.42 -40.27 1.61
C GLN A 715 -22.24 -39.92 0.68
N LEU A 716 -22.36 -40.21 -0.62
CA LEU A 716 -21.36 -39.81 -1.62
C LEU A 716 -21.24 -38.29 -1.73
N GLU A 717 -22.35 -37.55 -1.70
CA GLU A 717 -22.34 -36.07 -1.69
C GLU A 717 -21.64 -35.52 -0.44
N ILE A 718 -21.89 -36.12 0.73
CA ILE A 718 -21.23 -35.76 1.99
C ILE A 718 -19.73 -36.00 1.91
N GLU A 719 -19.27 -37.13 1.38
CA GLU A 719 -17.84 -37.41 1.24
C GLU A 719 -17.17 -36.44 0.24
N ASN A 720 -17.82 -36.12 -0.89
CA ASN A 720 -17.33 -35.08 -1.81
C ASN A 720 -17.18 -33.72 -1.12
N CYS A 721 -18.18 -33.28 -0.33
CA CYS A 721 -18.07 -32.04 0.41
C CYS A 721 -16.92 -32.06 1.44
N LYS A 722 -16.66 -33.20 2.08
CA LYS A 722 -15.51 -33.33 2.99
C LYS A 722 -14.18 -33.22 2.25
N GLU A 723 -14.06 -33.80 1.06
CA GLU A 723 -12.87 -33.69 0.21
C GLU A 723 -12.63 -32.24 -0.23
N GLU A 724 -13.69 -31.52 -0.62
CA GLU A 724 -13.61 -30.10 -0.95
C GLU A 724 -13.13 -29.26 0.25
N ILE A 725 -13.66 -29.52 1.45
CA ILE A 725 -13.23 -28.85 2.69
C ILE A 725 -11.76 -29.15 3.00
N ALA A 726 -11.31 -30.39 2.80
CA ALA A 726 -9.91 -30.77 2.99
C ALA A 726 -8.99 -30.05 2.00
N SER A 727 -9.40 -29.95 0.73
CA SER A 727 -8.69 -29.20 -0.31
C SER A 727 -8.59 -27.71 0.06
N ILE A 728 -9.69 -27.06 0.44
CA ILE A 728 -9.69 -25.66 0.89
C ILE A 728 -8.78 -25.47 2.11
N SER A 729 -8.78 -26.41 3.05
CA SER A 729 -7.92 -26.37 4.24
C SER A 729 -6.43 -26.46 3.88
N SER A 730 -6.06 -27.30 2.90
CA SER A 730 -4.69 -27.38 2.39
C SER A 730 -4.23 -26.10 1.70
N LEU A 731 -5.09 -25.51 0.85
CA LEU A 731 -4.82 -24.22 0.19
C LEU A 731 -4.66 -23.09 1.21
N LYS A 732 -5.47 -23.09 2.27
CA LYS A 732 -5.33 -22.13 3.37
C LYS A 732 -3.98 -22.27 4.09
N ALA A 733 -3.55 -23.50 4.36
CA ALA A 733 -2.25 -23.74 4.98
C ALA A 733 -1.08 -23.31 4.07
N GLU A 734 -1.20 -23.50 2.77
CA GLU A 734 -0.21 -23.04 1.80
C GLU A 734 -0.15 -21.52 1.70
N LEU A 735 -1.30 -20.84 1.73
CA LEU A 735 -1.39 -19.38 1.75
C LEU A 735 -0.72 -18.79 3.00
N GLU A 736 -0.93 -19.40 4.18
CA GLU A 736 -0.25 -18.97 5.41
C GLU A 736 1.27 -19.19 5.36
N ARG A 737 1.76 -20.28 4.74
CA ARG A 737 3.20 -20.46 4.50
C ARG A 737 3.78 -19.35 3.61
N ILE A 738 3.10 -19.04 2.51
CA ILE A 738 3.53 -17.97 1.59
C ILE A 738 3.55 -16.61 2.28
N LYS A 739 2.59 -16.33 3.18
CA LYS A 739 2.60 -15.09 3.98
C LYS A 739 3.83 -15.00 4.87
N VAL A 740 4.16 -16.07 5.60
CA VAL A 740 5.34 -16.10 6.47
C VAL A 740 6.63 -15.92 5.67
N GLU A 741 6.77 -16.60 4.52
CA GLU A 741 7.92 -16.43 3.63
C GLU A 741 8.02 -14.99 3.11
N LYS A 742 6.88 -14.37 2.75
CA LYS A 742 6.83 -12.98 2.31
C LYS A 742 7.28 -12.02 3.42
N GLU A 743 6.76 -12.17 4.64
CA GLU A 743 7.15 -11.34 5.79
C GLU A 743 8.65 -11.46 6.08
N GLN A 744 9.21 -12.67 5.95
CA GLN A 744 10.63 -12.91 6.15
C GLN A 744 11.51 -12.26 5.07
N LEU A 745 11.07 -12.32 3.79
CA LEU A 745 11.74 -11.62 2.69
C LEU A 745 11.65 -10.10 2.83
N GLU A 746 10.52 -9.57 3.30
CA GLU A 746 10.34 -8.14 3.58
C GLU A 746 11.28 -7.68 4.70
N SER A 747 11.39 -8.43 5.80
CA SER A 747 12.35 -8.15 6.88
C SER A 747 13.80 -8.15 6.39
N SER A 748 14.18 -9.16 5.59
CA SER A 748 15.54 -9.24 5.02
C SER A 748 15.83 -8.08 4.05
N SER A 749 14.85 -7.68 3.24
CA SER A 749 14.96 -6.51 2.36
C SER A 749 15.16 -5.22 3.17
N GLN A 750 14.43 -5.06 4.27
CA GLN A 750 14.55 -3.91 5.16
C GLN A 750 15.93 -3.85 5.86
N GLU A 751 16.44 -5.00 6.31
CA GLU A 751 17.80 -5.11 6.86
C GLU A 751 18.87 -4.72 5.82
N ASN A 752 18.73 -5.21 4.58
CA ASN A 752 19.65 -4.86 3.49
C ASN A 752 19.60 -3.36 3.15
N LEU A 753 18.42 -2.73 3.19
CA LEU A 753 18.28 -1.28 3.01
C LEU A 753 18.99 -0.49 4.12
N GLN A 754 18.84 -0.91 5.38
CA GLN A 754 19.53 -0.29 6.51
C GLN A 754 21.06 -0.45 6.40
N GLN A 755 21.53 -1.63 5.97
CA GLN A 755 22.94 -1.85 5.69
C GLN A 755 23.45 -0.92 4.58
N LEU A 756 22.70 -0.78 3.49
CA LEU A 756 23.06 0.13 2.40
C LEU A 756 23.12 1.59 2.85
N GLU A 757 22.19 2.03 3.69
CA GLU A 757 22.17 3.38 4.26
C GLU A 757 23.40 3.62 5.15
N SER A 758 23.76 2.66 6.02
CA SER A 758 24.98 2.74 6.83
C SER A 758 26.26 2.78 5.99
N LEU A 759 26.32 2.01 4.89
CA LEU A 759 27.43 2.04 3.94
C LEU A 759 27.50 3.37 3.19
N GLN A 760 26.35 3.97 2.86
CA GLN A 760 26.30 5.28 2.22
C GLN A 760 26.77 6.39 3.17
N GLU A 761 26.40 6.33 4.46
CA GLU A 761 26.92 7.26 5.48
C GLU A 761 28.44 7.12 5.63
N THR A 762 28.96 5.90 5.77
CA THR A 762 30.41 5.69 5.88
C THR A 762 31.14 6.18 4.62
N LYS A 763 30.61 5.94 3.43
CA LYS A 763 31.12 6.51 2.17
C LYS A 763 31.18 8.03 2.23
N ASN A 764 30.10 8.70 2.63
CA ASN A 764 30.07 10.16 2.75
C ASN A 764 31.13 10.68 3.73
N THR A 765 31.31 10.00 4.88
CA THR A 765 32.35 10.39 5.85
C THR A 765 33.77 10.23 5.29
N LEU A 766 34.03 9.15 4.53
CA LEU A 766 35.32 8.91 3.87
C LEU A 766 35.59 9.93 2.76
N GLU A 767 34.57 10.30 1.98
CA GLU A 767 34.68 11.35 0.97
C GLU A 767 35.00 12.70 1.60
N GLU A 768 34.40 13.04 2.74
CA GLU A 768 34.71 14.27 3.47
C GLU A 768 36.14 14.26 4.04
N GLN A 769 36.59 13.13 4.59
CA GLN A 769 37.98 12.96 5.02
C GLN A 769 38.97 13.10 3.86
N LEU A 770 38.66 12.51 2.70
CA LEU A 770 39.49 12.64 1.51
C LEU A 770 39.59 14.09 1.04
N LYS A 771 38.47 14.85 1.07
CA LYS A 771 38.48 16.30 0.79
C LYS A 771 39.36 17.09 1.76
N LYS A 772 39.34 16.77 3.05
CA LYS A 772 40.20 17.40 4.06
C LYS A 772 41.68 17.09 3.83
N GLU A 773 42.03 15.83 3.59
CA GLU A 773 43.41 15.41 3.32
C GLU A 773 43.96 15.98 2.01
N THR A 774 43.13 16.04 0.96
CA THR A 774 43.52 16.68 -0.31
C THR A 774 43.77 18.18 -0.16
N ALA A 775 42.93 18.89 0.61
CA ALA A 775 43.16 20.29 0.94
C ALA A 775 44.44 20.50 1.78
N ALA A 776 44.68 19.65 2.78
CA ALA A 776 45.88 19.68 3.60
C ALA A 776 47.14 19.44 2.76
N LYS A 777 47.09 18.47 1.85
CA LYS A 777 48.16 18.18 0.88
C LYS A 777 48.45 19.40 -0.01
N ALA A 778 47.42 20.04 -0.58
CA ALA A 778 47.59 21.22 -1.42
C ALA A 778 48.28 22.37 -0.65
N ASN A 779 47.90 22.60 0.61
CA ASN A 779 48.54 23.59 1.47
C ASN A 779 50.01 23.24 1.76
N LEU A 780 50.32 21.97 2.04
CA LEU A 780 51.70 21.51 2.24
C LEU A 780 52.54 21.67 0.96
N GLU A 781 52.00 21.34 -0.20
CA GLU A 781 52.66 21.54 -1.50
C GLU A 781 52.95 23.02 -1.77
N GLN A 782 52.01 23.91 -1.43
CA GLN A 782 52.22 25.35 -1.52
C GLN A 782 53.35 25.82 -0.59
N MET A 783 53.36 25.39 0.68
CA MET A 783 54.42 25.75 1.62
C MET A 783 55.80 25.23 1.15
N VAL A 784 55.86 24.01 0.62
CA VAL A 784 57.09 23.46 0.04
C VAL A 784 57.56 24.28 -1.16
N PHE A 785 56.62 24.73 -2.02
CA PHE A 785 56.95 25.60 -3.14
C PHE A 785 57.50 26.96 -2.69
N GLU A 786 56.89 27.56 -1.66
CA GLU A 786 57.36 28.82 -1.07
C GLU A 786 58.75 28.69 -0.44
N GLU A 787 59.01 27.60 0.29
CA GLU A 787 60.34 27.30 0.85
C GLU A 787 61.38 27.04 -0.24
N LYS A 788 61.03 26.35 -1.32
CA LYS A 788 61.91 26.22 -2.50
C LYS A 788 62.25 27.59 -3.11
N ASN A 789 61.26 28.48 -3.25
CA ASN A 789 61.49 29.84 -3.77
C ASN A 789 62.33 30.69 -2.81
N LYS A 790 62.21 30.51 -1.49
CA LYS A 790 63.08 31.16 -0.50
C LYS A 790 64.50 30.62 -0.59
N ALA A 791 64.67 29.30 -0.64
CA ALA A 791 65.98 28.66 -0.78
C ALA A 791 66.68 29.11 -2.07
N GLN A 792 65.94 29.19 -3.19
CA GLN A 792 66.48 29.69 -4.46
C GLN A 792 66.91 31.16 -4.36
N ARG A 793 66.12 32.02 -3.69
CA ARG A 793 66.52 33.42 -3.43
C ARG A 793 67.78 33.52 -2.59
N LEU A 794 67.85 32.78 -1.48
CA LEU A 794 69.04 32.74 -0.62
C LEU A 794 70.26 32.20 -1.37
N GLN A 795 70.09 31.21 -2.26
CA GLN A 795 71.17 30.73 -3.13
C GLN A 795 71.64 31.84 -4.07
N THR A 796 70.73 32.58 -4.71
CA THR A 796 71.12 33.70 -5.58
C THR A 796 71.82 34.82 -4.80
N GLU A 797 71.37 35.12 -3.58
CA GLU A 797 72.03 36.10 -2.70
C GLU A 797 73.43 35.62 -2.29
N LEU A 798 73.57 34.34 -1.96
CA LEU A 798 74.85 33.72 -1.63
C LEU A 798 75.80 33.79 -2.83
N ASP A 799 75.36 33.38 -4.02
CA ASP A 799 76.17 33.42 -5.25
C ASP A 799 76.63 34.86 -5.57
N VAL A 800 75.74 35.86 -5.42
CA VAL A 800 76.09 37.27 -5.59
C VAL A 800 77.10 37.70 -4.52
N SER A 801 76.91 37.31 -3.26
CA SER A 801 77.84 37.64 -2.18
C SER A 801 79.23 36.99 -2.37
N GLU A 802 79.27 35.73 -2.82
CA GLU A 802 80.50 35.03 -3.19
C GLU A 802 81.19 35.73 -4.35
N GLN A 803 80.43 36.14 -5.37
CA GLN A 803 80.98 36.87 -6.51
C GLN A 803 81.57 38.21 -6.08
N VAL A 804 80.85 38.97 -5.25
CA VAL A 804 81.35 40.23 -4.66
C VAL A 804 82.62 39.98 -3.85
N GLN A 805 82.69 38.91 -3.05
CA GLN A 805 83.91 38.55 -2.32
C GLN A 805 85.07 38.21 -3.26
N ARG A 806 84.83 37.42 -4.31
CA ARG A 806 85.85 37.11 -5.34
C ARG A 806 86.36 38.40 -6.00
N ASP A 807 85.47 39.32 -6.31
CA ASP A 807 85.79 40.61 -6.91
C ASP A 807 86.58 41.52 -5.95
N PHE A 808 86.23 41.56 -4.66
CA PHE A 808 87.02 42.23 -3.63
C PHE A 808 88.42 41.63 -3.49
N VAL A 809 88.54 40.30 -3.51
CA VAL A 809 89.84 39.61 -3.46
C VAL A 809 90.67 39.96 -4.70
N LYS A 810 90.10 39.87 -5.91
CA LYS A 810 90.78 40.26 -7.17
C LYS A 810 91.22 41.73 -7.15
N LEU A 811 90.35 42.63 -6.68
CA LEU A 811 90.66 44.05 -6.53
C LEU A 811 91.79 44.26 -5.53
N SER A 812 91.74 43.60 -4.37
CA SER A 812 92.78 43.71 -3.33
C SER A 812 94.14 43.18 -3.80
N GLN A 813 94.17 42.04 -4.49
CA GLN A 813 95.38 41.47 -5.10
C GLN A 813 95.95 42.40 -6.16
N THR A 814 95.09 42.95 -7.04
CA THR A 814 95.50 43.94 -8.04
C THR A 814 96.10 45.18 -7.38
N LEU A 815 95.44 45.72 -6.36
CA LEU A 815 95.92 46.89 -5.62
C LEU A 815 97.29 46.60 -4.96
N GLN A 816 97.46 45.41 -4.40
CA GLN A 816 98.69 44.98 -3.73
C GLN A 816 99.85 44.83 -4.74
N VAL A 817 99.58 44.29 -5.93
CA VAL A 817 100.55 44.25 -7.04
C VAL A 817 100.94 45.66 -7.49
N GLN A 818 99.99 46.60 -7.59
CA GLN A 818 100.31 47.98 -7.97
C GLN A 818 101.11 48.72 -6.88
N LEU A 819 100.77 48.52 -5.60
CA LEU A 819 101.52 49.10 -4.48
C LEU A 819 102.96 48.55 -4.43
N GLU A 820 103.16 47.26 -4.69
CA GLU A 820 104.50 46.67 -4.75
C GLU A 820 105.30 47.18 -5.97
N ARG A 821 104.65 47.37 -7.13
CA ARG A 821 105.28 48.05 -8.29
C ARG A 821 105.70 49.48 -7.99
N ILE A 822 104.91 50.23 -7.20
CA ILE A 822 105.27 51.58 -6.73
C ILE A 822 106.46 51.52 -5.77
N ARG A 823 106.49 50.53 -4.87
CA ARG A 823 107.59 50.35 -3.90
C ARG A 823 108.93 50.02 -4.58
N GLN A 824 108.90 49.30 -5.70
CA GLN A 824 110.07 48.92 -6.50
C GLN A 824 110.43 49.97 -7.57
N ALA A 825 109.78 51.15 -7.59
CA ALA A 825 110.05 52.18 -8.57
C ALA A 825 111.18 53.12 -8.10
N ASP A 826 112.26 53.16 -8.87
CA ASP A 826 113.49 53.89 -8.53
C ASP A 826 113.44 55.40 -8.87
N SER A 827 112.31 55.90 -9.40
CA SER A 827 112.14 57.31 -9.78
C SER A 827 110.68 57.81 -9.72
N LEU A 828 110.51 59.11 -9.46
CA LEU A 828 109.19 59.77 -9.37
C LEU A 828 108.41 59.76 -10.69
N GLU A 829 109.09 59.75 -11.83
CA GLU A 829 108.46 59.69 -13.16
C GLU A 829 107.83 58.32 -13.43
N ARG A 830 108.45 57.25 -12.93
CA ARG A 830 107.94 55.88 -13.06
C ARG A 830 106.72 55.61 -12.18
N ILE A 831 106.67 56.24 -11.00
CA ILE A 831 105.48 56.22 -10.12
C ILE A 831 104.29 56.91 -10.79
N ARG A 832 104.50 58.05 -11.49
CA ARG A 832 103.44 58.74 -12.24
C ARG A 832 102.90 57.91 -13.41
N ALA A 833 103.76 57.16 -14.11
CA ALA A 833 103.34 56.26 -15.18
C ALA A 833 102.45 55.12 -14.65
N ILE A 834 102.85 54.47 -13.55
CA ILE A 834 102.06 53.41 -12.91
C ILE A 834 100.69 53.92 -12.48
N LEU A 835 100.62 55.10 -11.84
CA LEU A 835 99.35 55.69 -11.40
C LEU A 835 98.43 56.07 -12.57
N ASN A 836 98.98 56.56 -13.69
CA ASN A 836 98.19 56.93 -14.87
C ASN A 836 97.69 55.72 -15.68
N ASP A 837 98.44 54.61 -15.69
CA ASP A 837 98.03 53.36 -16.34
C ASP A 837 97.03 52.55 -15.51
N THR A 838 96.90 52.84 -14.21
CA THR A 838 95.96 52.14 -13.32
C THR A 838 94.53 52.67 -13.51
N LYS A 839 93.85 52.21 -14.56
CA LYS A 839 92.41 52.44 -14.73
C LYS A 839 91.62 51.43 -13.91
N LEU A 840 91.23 51.81 -12.69
CA LEU A 840 90.37 51.01 -11.78
C LEU A 840 88.88 51.00 -12.21
N THR A 841 88.57 51.29 -13.47
CA THR A 841 87.18 51.56 -13.89
C THR A 841 86.37 50.33 -14.27
N ASP A 842 86.95 49.13 -14.34
CA ASP A 842 86.19 47.90 -14.56
C ASP A 842 86.89 46.68 -13.94
N ILE A 843 86.30 46.11 -12.89
CA ILE A 843 86.79 44.90 -12.22
C ILE A 843 86.72 43.67 -13.17
N ASN A 844 85.82 43.68 -14.15
CA ASN A 844 85.64 42.63 -15.15
C ASN A 844 86.77 42.56 -16.20
N GLN A 845 87.70 43.51 -16.23
CA GLN A 845 88.84 43.53 -17.18
C GLN A 845 90.17 43.10 -16.55
N LEU A 846 90.16 42.66 -15.29
CA LEU A 846 91.35 42.09 -14.64
C LEU A 846 91.60 40.68 -15.19
N PRO A 847 92.83 40.35 -15.64
CA PRO A 847 93.13 39.01 -16.13
C PRO A 847 92.87 37.97 -15.04
N GLU A 848 92.22 36.87 -15.38
CA GLU A 848 92.16 35.69 -14.51
C GLU A 848 93.59 35.21 -14.27
N THR A 849 94.04 35.32 -13.01
CA THR A 849 95.31 34.74 -12.55
C THR A 849 95.14 33.28 -12.19
#